data_AF-A0A1G3HB93-F1
#
_entry.id   AF-A0A1G3HB93-F1
#
_cell.length_a   1.000
_cell.length_b   1.000
_cell.length_c   1.000
_cell.angle_alpha   90.00
_cell.angle_beta   90.00
_cell.angle_gamma   90.00
#
_symmetry.space_group_name_H-M   'P 1'
#
loop_
_entity.id
_entity.type
_entity.pdbx_description
1 polymer ?
#
loop_
_entity_poly.entity_id
_entity_poly.type
_entity_poly.pdbx_seq_one_letter_code
_entity_poly.pdbx_strand_id
1 'polypeptide(L)'
;MVILSSVEWDAAWQRHHAFAALWARAGHRVFFVENTGFREPGWRDLGRVALRLRRAWRGRRFRSARAPKGICVVSPLVLPPTRRLFRETNASLLAPRLADLLHDRGLRRGPVVFAYLPTATTLALLDRLSASLVVYDCVDNFYGLPVPPANLAATEAALMSRAGLVLTTSRTLYEDKKGLHQNVVELHHGVGPAFFLPPRPPRPARRLCYFGTVWRALDYAPLRALAAAGFPVDLIGPVKEPPLLPPSVRLLGPVAHEDLPGLLGGYDALLLPYVDDEYNRGVIPAKTYECLATGLAVLASPLPALAGLSGVMTLCRTPQDWVDAARALDRDTEEARRARVAAAREHAEESVFARLRALVDAARGRAPAPPVAPHRRAALLSGLGWIGVLYGTARASTLLTQLAAGRLLGPEEYGRANLVIAAAAYLQIIPMLGFPLATSKLISDERDEERRARLVTTALASFCAWAVLSLPLLAAAHRFLQRAMGLPAELFALCVLLAAATALSQVLASPLLGLRRFAHRGLVETVYGFSAPVLLGLFIFLLGRTHRTMILAFAGSLLASSAYALWTLRHYLRPAFEPAFVKAVGRYAATATLTLLSTACVLAPARLFLNRHAGAGEVGLFSAYFTATIQVALAFHYMLQAVLVPMASGADGQRELWAIFRRWAAAGTAAAWLFFGAAALAGLALFGRRYRLDLGWAAAFAGAAAFVLLHGAASALYAARDFSGLRVSVAGALTAGLGNVALTARLVPEYGVPGAALALILSFAGGLVFYGLIALWERRDA
;
A
#
# COMPACT_ATOMS: atom_id res chain seq x y z
N MET A 1 2.94 29.25 -0.86
CA MET A 1 1.76 28.48 -0.44
C MET A 1 1.46 27.42 -1.47
N VAL A 2 0.88 26.29 -1.07
CA VAL A 2 0.43 25.24 -1.99
C VAL A 2 -1.08 25.05 -1.79
N ILE A 3 -1.83 25.00 -2.88
CA ILE A 3 -3.26 24.68 -2.88
C ILE A 3 -3.41 23.35 -3.61
N LEU A 4 -3.79 22.29 -2.90
CA LEU A 4 -4.13 20.98 -3.43
C LEU A 4 -5.64 20.97 -3.74
N SER A 5 -5.98 21.42 -4.94
CA SER A 5 -7.35 21.69 -5.38
C SER A 5 -8.16 20.42 -5.65
N SER A 6 -9.48 20.49 -5.51
CA SER A 6 -10.42 19.47 -6.02
C SER A 6 -10.91 19.76 -7.45
N VAL A 7 -10.50 20.89 -8.03
CA VAL A 7 -10.89 21.33 -9.38
C VAL A 7 -9.68 21.70 -10.25
N GLU A 8 -9.89 21.71 -11.57
CA GLU A 8 -8.93 22.23 -12.54
C GLU A 8 -8.95 23.76 -12.55
N TRP A 9 -7.87 24.41 -12.99
CA TRP A 9 -7.82 25.86 -13.11
C TRP A 9 -8.81 26.42 -14.15
N ASP A 10 -9.07 25.63 -15.20
CA ASP A 10 -9.99 26.00 -16.28
C ASP A 10 -11.46 25.61 -15.98
N ALA A 11 -11.75 25.14 -14.76
CA ALA A 11 -13.11 24.82 -14.35
C ALA A 11 -13.94 26.08 -14.06
N ALA A 12 -15.24 25.91 -13.76
CA ALA A 12 -16.07 27.03 -13.30
C ALA A 12 -15.42 27.70 -12.07
N TRP A 13 -15.47 29.03 -12.02
CA TRP A 13 -14.85 29.80 -10.94
C TRP A 13 -15.45 29.42 -9.59
N GLN A 14 -14.57 29.22 -8.59
CA GLN A 14 -14.91 28.63 -7.30
C GLN A 14 -13.93 29.10 -6.22
N ARG A 15 -14.22 28.76 -4.96
CA ARG A 15 -13.44 29.12 -3.76
C ARG A 15 -11.93 28.88 -3.90
N HIS A 16 -11.52 27.77 -4.50
CA HIS A 16 -10.10 27.42 -4.72
C HIS A 16 -9.38 28.53 -5.51
N HIS A 17 -10.02 29.03 -6.56
CA HIS A 17 -9.50 30.07 -7.44
C HIS A 17 -9.47 31.42 -6.73
N ALA A 18 -10.56 31.76 -6.03
CA ALA A 18 -10.66 32.99 -5.24
C ALA A 18 -9.54 33.06 -4.18
N PHE A 19 -9.35 32.00 -3.39
CA PHE A 19 -8.29 31.95 -2.39
C PHE A 19 -6.90 32.02 -3.01
N ALA A 20 -6.67 31.33 -4.14
CA ALA A 20 -5.41 31.44 -4.86
C ALA A 20 -5.12 32.88 -5.32
N ALA A 21 -6.12 33.55 -5.88
CA ALA A 21 -6.02 34.94 -6.34
C ALA A 21 -5.78 35.92 -5.19
N LEU A 22 -6.50 35.77 -4.08
CA LEU A 22 -6.37 36.63 -2.90
C LEU A 22 -5.00 36.50 -2.24
N TRP A 23 -4.51 35.28 -2.04
CA TRP A 23 -3.17 35.07 -1.50
C TRP A 23 -2.08 35.61 -2.44
N ALA A 24 -2.27 35.48 -3.76
CA ALA A 24 -1.36 36.06 -4.74
C ALA A 24 -1.36 37.59 -4.72
N ARG A 25 -2.54 38.23 -4.64
CA ARG A 25 -2.69 39.69 -4.49
C ARG A 25 -2.05 40.20 -3.19
N ALA A 26 -2.10 39.41 -2.11
CA ALA A 26 -1.42 39.68 -0.86
C ALA A 26 0.12 39.45 -0.91
N GLY A 27 0.70 39.20 -2.09
CA GLY A 27 2.13 39.08 -2.30
C GLY A 27 2.70 37.67 -2.10
N HIS A 28 1.86 36.67 -1.81
CA HIS A 28 2.34 35.30 -1.66
C HIS A 28 2.46 34.58 -3.00
N ARG A 29 3.56 33.84 -3.19
CA ARG A 29 3.66 32.91 -4.30
C ARG A 29 2.78 31.69 -4.06
N VAL A 30 1.82 31.44 -4.96
CA VAL A 30 0.84 30.35 -4.84
C VAL A 30 1.12 29.28 -5.89
N PHE A 31 1.26 28.03 -5.44
CA PHE A 31 1.30 26.87 -6.30
C PHE A 31 -0.07 26.20 -6.28
N PHE A 32 -0.82 26.32 -7.38
CA PHE A 32 -2.13 25.72 -7.53
C PHE A 32 -1.98 24.35 -8.19
N VAL A 33 -2.04 23.30 -7.39
CA VAL A 33 -2.02 21.92 -7.87
C VAL A 33 -3.45 21.52 -8.22
N GLU A 34 -3.69 21.21 -9.49
CA GLU A 34 -5.00 20.79 -9.98
C GLU A 34 -5.42 19.43 -9.37
N ASN A 35 -6.66 19.03 -9.61
CA ASN A 35 -7.28 17.86 -9.00
C ASN A 35 -6.43 16.58 -9.08
N THR A 36 -6.13 15.99 -7.91
CA THR A 36 -5.31 14.77 -7.74
C THR A 36 -6.09 13.45 -7.81
N GLY A 37 -7.36 13.51 -8.20
CA GLY A 37 -8.26 12.37 -8.36
C GLY A 37 -9.05 12.05 -7.08
N PHE A 38 -10.32 11.68 -7.26
CA PHE A 38 -11.21 11.23 -6.18
C PHE A 38 -12.02 9.98 -6.57
N ARG A 39 -12.24 9.74 -7.87
CA ARG A 39 -12.91 8.56 -8.43
C ARG A 39 -12.17 8.05 -9.67
N GLU A 40 -12.54 6.87 -10.16
CA GLU A 40 -12.02 6.33 -11.41
C GLU A 40 -12.53 7.15 -12.61
N PRO A 41 -11.68 7.45 -13.60
CA PRO A 41 -12.11 8.09 -14.84
C PRO A 41 -12.96 7.11 -15.65
N GLY A 42 -14.11 7.57 -16.12
CA GLY A 42 -14.94 6.82 -17.05
C GLY A 42 -14.50 7.05 -18.50
N TRP A 43 -15.18 6.41 -19.45
CA TRP A 43 -14.85 6.51 -20.88
C TRP A 43 -15.07 7.94 -21.40
N ARG A 44 -16.04 8.66 -20.84
CA ARG A 44 -16.30 10.08 -21.10
C ARG A 44 -15.20 11.02 -20.56
N ASP A 45 -14.35 10.53 -19.64
CA ASP A 45 -13.24 11.31 -19.04
C ASP A 45 -11.93 11.19 -19.85
N LEU A 46 -11.86 10.36 -20.91
CA LEU A 46 -10.64 10.09 -21.68
C LEU A 46 -10.00 11.35 -22.28
N GLY A 47 -10.79 12.27 -22.82
CA GLY A 47 -10.30 13.55 -23.33
C GLY A 47 -9.62 14.39 -22.23
N ARG A 48 -10.18 14.38 -21.02
CA ARG A 48 -9.61 15.08 -19.85
C ARG A 48 -8.31 14.42 -19.39
N VAL A 49 -8.26 13.09 -19.38
CA VAL A 49 -7.05 12.33 -19.06
C VAL A 49 -5.94 12.61 -20.09
N ALA A 50 -6.26 12.58 -21.39
CA ALA A 50 -5.31 12.89 -22.46
C ALA A 50 -4.78 14.34 -22.36
N LEU A 51 -5.65 15.31 -22.07
CA LEU A 51 -5.25 16.71 -21.82
C LEU A 51 -4.31 16.82 -20.62
N ARG A 52 -4.62 16.15 -19.50
CA ARG A 52 -3.75 16.12 -18.31
C ARG A 52 -2.38 15.50 -18.62
N LEU A 53 -2.35 14.38 -19.34
CA LEU A 53 -1.10 13.74 -19.77
C LEU A 53 -0.28 14.69 -20.66
N ARG A 54 -0.91 15.34 -21.65
CA ARG A 54 -0.25 16.31 -22.52
C ARG A 54 0.30 17.52 -21.74
N ARG A 55 -0.44 18.04 -20.75
CA ARG A 55 -0.01 19.15 -19.88
C ARG A 55 1.15 18.75 -18.97
N ALA A 56 1.05 17.57 -18.35
CA ALA A 56 2.11 17.01 -17.52
C ALA A 56 3.38 16.72 -18.31
N TRP A 57 3.26 16.17 -19.53
CA TRP A 57 4.39 15.85 -20.40
C TRP A 57 5.11 17.10 -20.93
N ARG A 58 4.37 18.20 -21.15
CA ARG A 58 4.96 19.52 -21.44
C ARG A 58 5.75 20.10 -20.26
N GLY A 59 5.62 19.53 -19.06
CA GLY A 59 6.48 19.74 -17.91
C GLY A 59 6.73 21.23 -17.62
N ARG A 60 8.01 21.63 -17.63
CA ARG A 60 8.47 23.00 -17.34
C ARG A 60 7.93 24.08 -18.30
N ARG A 61 7.49 23.71 -19.52
CA ARG A 61 7.00 24.65 -20.54
C ARG A 61 5.52 24.98 -20.42
N PHE A 62 4.76 24.25 -19.60
CA PHE A 62 3.34 24.55 -19.41
C PHE A 62 3.17 25.76 -18.50
N ARG A 63 2.71 26.88 -19.07
CA ARG A 63 2.13 28.02 -18.34
C ARG A 63 0.66 28.11 -18.76
N SER A 64 -0.25 28.18 -17.78
CA SER A 64 -1.63 28.56 -18.08
C SER A 64 -1.62 30.01 -18.55
N ALA A 65 -2.06 30.27 -19.78
CA ALA A 65 -2.09 31.61 -20.35
C ALA A 65 -3.02 32.58 -19.60
N ARG A 66 -3.91 32.06 -18.75
CA ARG A 66 -4.94 32.82 -18.02
C ARG A 66 -4.67 32.97 -16.51
N ALA A 67 -3.58 32.41 -15.98
CA ALA A 67 -3.30 32.52 -14.55
C ALA A 67 -2.71 33.91 -14.20
N PRO A 68 -3.26 34.62 -13.19
CA PRO A 68 -2.71 35.89 -12.71
C PRO A 68 -1.24 35.81 -12.27
N LYS A 69 -0.55 36.95 -12.28
CA LYS A 69 0.82 37.07 -11.72
C LYS A 69 0.83 36.56 -10.27
N GLY A 70 1.84 35.78 -9.92
CA GLY A 70 2.00 35.19 -8.58
C GLY A 70 1.43 33.77 -8.41
N ILE A 71 0.64 33.27 -9.37
CA ILE A 71 0.07 31.92 -9.34
C ILE A 71 0.80 31.01 -10.34
N CYS A 72 1.26 29.85 -9.86
CA CYS A 72 1.83 28.79 -10.66
C CYS A 72 0.87 27.59 -10.68
N VAL A 73 0.18 27.40 -11.81
CA VAL A 73 -0.72 26.27 -12.02
C VAL A 73 0.08 25.01 -12.38
N VAL A 74 -0.22 23.90 -11.70
CA VAL A 74 0.48 22.63 -11.83
C VAL A 74 -0.52 21.51 -12.04
N SER A 75 -0.53 20.92 -13.24
CA SER A 75 -1.29 19.70 -13.52
C SER A 75 -0.54 18.48 -12.99
N PRO A 76 -1.05 17.74 -12.00
CA PRO A 76 -0.34 16.61 -11.41
C PRO A 76 -0.41 15.37 -12.30
N LEU A 77 0.72 14.65 -12.44
CA LEU A 77 0.74 13.31 -13.02
C LEU A 77 0.55 12.29 -11.90
N VAL A 78 -0.72 12.04 -11.51
CA VAL A 78 -1.09 11.09 -10.45
C VAL A 78 -2.15 10.12 -10.94
N LEU A 79 -2.17 8.90 -10.38
CA LEU A 79 -3.22 7.92 -10.62
C LEU A 79 -4.43 8.19 -9.70
N PRO A 80 -5.64 7.75 -10.07
CA PRO A 80 -6.81 7.89 -9.18
C PRO A 80 -6.58 7.17 -7.84
N PRO A 81 -6.78 7.80 -6.68
CA PRO A 81 -6.52 7.18 -5.37
C PRO A 81 -7.59 6.13 -4.95
N THR A 82 -8.32 5.55 -5.90
CA THR A 82 -9.42 4.61 -5.65
C THR A 82 -8.94 3.19 -5.37
N ARG A 83 -7.91 2.73 -6.09
CA ARG A 83 -7.33 1.39 -5.94
C ARG A 83 -6.09 1.42 -5.08
N ARG A 84 -5.83 0.33 -4.34
CA ARG A 84 -4.65 0.19 -3.49
C ARG A 84 -3.34 0.40 -4.27
N LEU A 85 -3.21 -0.25 -5.42
CA LEU A 85 -2.03 -0.13 -6.30
C LEU A 85 -1.78 1.33 -6.74
N PHE A 86 -2.85 2.06 -7.09
CA PHE A 86 -2.76 3.45 -7.51
C PHE A 86 -2.35 4.36 -6.35
N ARG A 87 -2.91 4.15 -5.15
CA ARG A 87 -2.50 4.86 -3.93
C ARG A 87 -1.03 4.62 -3.60
N GLU A 88 -0.56 3.39 -3.68
CA GLU A 88 0.84 3.04 -3.41
C GLU A 88 1.80 3.63 -4.46
N THR A 89 1.42 3.60 -5.74
CA THR A 89 2.18 4.23 -6.83
C THR A 89 2.23 5.75 -6.65
N ASN A 90 1.11 6.37 -6.26
CA ASN A 90 1.07 7.77 -5.92
C ASN A 90 2.02 8.09 -4.75
N ALA A 91 1.92 7.36 -3.64
CA ALA A 91 2.71 7.62 -2.45
C ALA A 91 4.23 7.42 -2.66
N SER A 92 4.60 6.40 -3.42
CA SER A 92 6.00 5.98 -3.58
C SER A 92 6.72 6.66 -4.75
N LEU A 93 6.00 7.01 -5.83
CA LEU A 93 6.62 7.49 -7.07
C LEU A 93 6.10 8.86 -7.51
N LEU A 94 4.77 9.02 -7.62
CA LEU A 94 4.20 10.20 -8.29
C LEU A 94 4.11 11.43 -7.38
N ALA A 95 3.78 11.26 -6.10
CA ALA A 95 3.75 12.33 -5.12
C ALA A 95 5.17 12.90 -4.83
N PRO A 96 6.23 12.08 -4.67
CA PRO A 96 7.60 12.59 -4.60
C PRO A 96 7.98 13.43 -5.82
N ARG A 97 7.76 12.91 -7.04
CA ARG A 97 8.05 13.64 -8.28
C ARG A 97 7.27 14.95 -8.40
N LEU A 98 6.03 15.00 -7.92
CA LEU A 98 5.23 16.21 -7.89
C LEU A 98 5.78 17.22 -6.87
N ALA A 99 6.17 16.77 -5.68
CA ALA A 99 6.83 17.62 -4.68
C ALA A 99 8.15 18.19 -5.23
N ASP A 100 8.97 17.36 -5.86
CA ASP A 100 10.21 17.77 -6.52
C ASP A 100 9.94 18.81 -7.62
N LEU A 101 8.92 18.60 -8.45
CA LEU A 101 8.49 19.57 -9.48
C LEU A 101 8.08 20.92 -8.87
N LEU A 102 7.44 20.92 -7.71
CA LEU A 102 7.06 22.15 -7.01
C LEU A 102 8.30 22.87 -6.48
N HIS A 103 9.25 22.14 -5.88
CA HIS A 103 10.52 22.70 -5.42
C HIS A 103 11.37 23.24 -6.57
N ASP A 104 11.46 22.52 -7.68
CA ASP A 104 12.12 22.96 -8.93
C ASP A 104 11.52 24.25 -9.48
N ARG A 105 10.21 24.45 -9.30
CA ARG A 105 9.52 25.68 -9.68
C ARG A 105 9.67 26.78 -8.63
N GLY A 106 10.47 26.58 -7.59
CA GLY A 106 10.83 27.56 -6.57
C GLY A 106 9.90 27.58 -5.35
N LEU A 107 9.28 26.45 -5.02
CA LEU A 107 8.60 26.27 -3.74
C LEU A 107 9.63 26.20 -2.60
N ARG A 108 9.53 27.11 -1.64
CA ARG A 108 10.36 27.11 -0.42
C ARG A 108 9.94 25.97 0.52
N ARG A 109 10.88 25.49 1.35
CA ARG A 109 10.61 24.48 2.39
C ARG A 109 9.61 25.01 3.43
N GLY A 110 8.84 24.11 4.03
CA GLY A 110 7.83 24.46 5.03
C GLY A 110 6.67 25.31 4.51
N PRO A 111 6.03 24.96 3.38
CA PRO A 111 4.91 25.75 2.88
C PRO A 111 3.65 25.59 3.75
N VAL A 112 2.78 26.59 3.72
CA VAL A 112 1.36 26.38 4.10
C VAL A 112 0.67 25.66 2.96
N VAL A 113 -0.02 24.56 3.29
CA VAL A 113 -0.74 23.74 2.34
C VAL A 113 -2.24 23.79 2.64
N PHE A 114 -3.02 24.25 1.66
CA PHE A 114 -4.48 24.10 1.65
C PHE A 114 -4.83 22.80 0.96
N ALA A 115 -5.48 21.89 1.67
CA ALA A 115 -5.92 20.60 1.16
C ALA A 115 -7.44 20.58 1.08
N TYR A 116 -7.98 20.19 -0.08
CA TYR A 116 -9.42 20.04 -0.28
C TYR A 116 -9.86 18.57 -0.33
N LEU A 117 -9.04 17.70 -0.94
CA LEU A 117 -9.37 16.28 -1.10
C LEU A 117 -8.75 15.44 0.04
N PRO A 118 -9.55 14.77 0.90
CA PRO A 118 -9.05 13.87 1.95
C PRO A 118 -8.61 12.51 1.40
N THR A 119 -7.59 12.48 0.52
CA THR A 119 -7.11 11.27 -0.15
C THR A 119 -5.72 10.84 0.33
N ALA A 120 -5.36 9.57 0.08
CA ALA A 120 -4.01 9.09 0.34
C ALA A 120 -2.93 9.85 -0.47
N THR A 121 -3.25 10.33 -1.68
CA THR A 121 -2.35 11.17 -2.47
C THR A 121 -2.07 12.50 -1.78
N THR A 122 -3.10 13.14 -1.22
CA THR A 122 -2.97 14.36 -0.42
C THR A 122 -2.06 14.12 0.77
N LEU A 123 -2.31 13.06 1.56
CA LEU A 123 -1.48 12.72 2.73
C LEU A 123 -0.01 12.50 2.35
N ALA A 124 0.25 11.78 1.25
CA ALA A 124 1.61 11.56 0.77
C ALA A 124 2.30 12.86 0.32
N LEU A 125 1.57 13.78 -0.31
CA LEU A 125 2.10 15.10 -0.67
C LEU A 125 2.43 15.93 0.57
N LEU A 126 1.57 15.91 1.60
CA LEU A 126 1.83 16.62 2.85
C LEU A 126 3.13 16.15 3.51
N ASP A 127 3.35 14.83 3.55
CA ASP A 127 4.55 14.24 4.14
C ASP A 127 5.83 14.68 3.38
N ARG A 128 5.75 14.78 2.04
CA ARG A 128 6.89 15.19 1.19
C ARG A 128 7.16 16.68 1.22
N LEU A 129 6.12 17.49 1.26
CA LEU A 129 6.25 18.96 1.30
C LEU A 129 6.73 19.46 2.67
N SER A 130 6.61 18.62 3.72
CA SER A 130 6.93 18.99 5.10
C SER A 130 6.26 20.32 5.48
N ALA A 131 4.93 20.35 5.31
CA ALA A 131 4.14 21.57 5.47
C ALA A 131 4.32 22.19 6.87
N SER A 132 4.49 23.52 6.94
CA SER A 132 4.54 24.24 8.22
C SER A 132 3.17 24.39 8.86
N LEU A 133 2.13 24.42 8.03
CA LEU A 133 0.72 24.41 8.42
C LEU A 133 -0.08 23.71 7.34
N VAL A 134 -0.96 22.82 7.77
CA VAL A 134 -1.98 22.20 6.90
C VAL A 134 -3.32 22.81 7.23
N VAL A 135 -3.99 23.37 6.22
CA VAL A 135 -5.38 23.84 6.30
C VAL A 135 -6.23 22.84 5.51
N TYR A 136 -7.12 22.13 6.19
CA TYR A 136 -8.11 21.28 5.53
C TYR A 136 -9.37 22.11 5.27
N ASP A 137 -9.63 22.49 4.02
CA ASP A 137 -10.82 23.24 3.61
C ASP A 137 -11.87 22.24 3.10
N CYS A 138 -12.73 21.78 4.01
CA CYS A 138 -13.79 20.81 3.77
C CYS A 138 -15.00 21.52 3.16
N VAL A 139 -15.11 21.43 1.82
CA VAL A 139 -16.10 22.17 1.04
C VAL A 139 -17.35 21.36 0.65
N ASP A 140 -17.24 20.03 0.68
CA ASP A 140 -18.25 19.09 0.19
C ASP A 140 -18.46 17.94 1.19
N ASN A 141 -19.67 17.36 1.22
CA ASN A 141 -19.88 16.06 1.86
C ASN A 141 -19.38 14.94 0.94
N PHE A 142 -18.11 14.57 1.09
CA PHE A 142 -17.47 13.54 0.28
C PHE A 142 -18.10 12.14 0.40
N TYR A 143 -18.83 11.86 1.48
CA TYR A 143 -19.49 10.57 1.71
C TYR A 143 -20.75 10.40 0.85
N GLY A 144 -21.44 11.50 0.54
CA GLY A 144 -22.63 11.50 -0.33
C GLY A 144 -22.30 11.38 -1.83
N LEU A 145 -21.03 11.26 -2.22
CA LEU A 145 -20.65 11.02 -3.61
C LEU A 145 -20.93 9.56 -4.01
N PRO A 146 -21.25 9.25 -5.29
CA PRO A 146 -21.69 7.90 -5.69
C PRO A 146 -20.64 6.80 -5.54
N VAL A 147 -19.36 7.16 -5.65
CA VAL A 147 -18.23 6.22 -5.61
C VAL A 147 -17.10 6.88 -4.81
N PRO A 148 -17.23 6.99 -3.48
CA PRO A 148 -16.16 7.52 -2.65
C PRO A 148 -15.03 6.48 -2.54
N PRO A 149 -13.77 6.91 -2.33
CA PRO A 149 -12.69 5.97 -2.04
C PRO A 149 -13.02 5.13 -0.79
N ALA A 150 -12.81 3.81 -0.87
CA ALA A 150 -13.12 2.88 0.24
C ALA A 150 -12.37 3.21 1.56
N ASN A 151 -11.29 3.97 1.49
CA ASN A 151 -10.50 4.41 2.64
C ASN A 151 -10.75 5.88 3.05
N LEU A 152 -11.81 6.52 2.53
CA LEU A 152 -12.13 7.93 2.76
C LEU A 152 -12.15 8.29 4.25
N ALA A 153 -12.87 7.52 5.08
CA ALA A 153 -12.95 7.78 6.53
C ALA A 153 -11.56 7.78 7.20
N ALA A 154 -10.72 6.81 6.85
CA ALA A 154 -9.37 6.72 7.40
C ALA A 154 -8.47 7.87 6.90
N THR A 155 -8.56 8.24 5.62
CA THR A 155 -7.74 9.32 5.06
C THR A 155 -8.21 10.70 5.49
N GLU A 156 -9.51 10.90 5.70
CA GLU A 156 -10.05 12.13 6.27
C GLU A 156 -9.63 12.29 7.74
N ALA A 157 -9.78 11.25 8.56
CA ALA A 157 -9.31 11.29 9.96
C ALA A 157 -7.80 11.59 10.06
N ALA A 158 -6.99 11.00 9.17
CA ALA A 158 -5.56 11.29 9.10
C ALA A 158 -5.24 12.70 8.58
N LEU A 159 -6.08 13.28 7.71
CA LEU A 159 -5.91 14.67 7.27
C LEU A 159 -6.31 15.63 8.39
N MET A 160 -7.42 15.36 9.07
CA MET A 160 -7.89 16.15 10.21
C MET A 160 -6.87 16.17 11.35
N SER A 161 -6.23 15.04 11.67
CA SER A 161 -5.20 15.00 12.72
C SER A 161 -3.90 15.75 12.37
N ARG A 162 -3.66 16.00 11.08
CA ARG A 162 -2.52 16.78 10.57
C ARG A 162 -2.84 18.25 10.34
N ALA A 163 -4.13 18.59 10.26
CA ALA A 163 -4.57 19.95 10.03
C ALA A 163 -4.31 20.80 11.27
N GLY A 164 -3.65 21.95 11.12
CA GLY A 164 -3.62 22.96 12.18
C GLY A 164 -4.91 23.79 12.21
N LEU A 165 -5.67 23.77 11.11
CA LEU A 165 -6.94 24.47 10.92
C LEU A 165 -7.83 23.66 9.98
N VAL A 166 -9.07 23.43 10.38
CA VAL A 166 -10.12 22.84 9.52
C VAL A 166 -11.14 23.93 9.23
N LEU A 167 -11.36 24.23 7.95
CA LEU A 167 -12.39 25.14 7.48
C LEU A 167 -13.56 24.31 6.95
N THR A 168 -14.78 24.76 7.24
CA THR A 168 -16.00 24.16 6.70
C THR A 168 -16.84 25.24 6.02
N THR A 169 -17.46 24.90 4.89
CA THR A 169 -18.28 25.87 4.13
C THR A 169 -19.71 25.98 4.64
N SER A 170 -20.21 24.98 5.37
CA SER A 170 -21.58 24.92 5.86
C SER A 170 -21.65 24.57 7.34
N ARG A 171 -22.78 24.92 7.97
CA ARG A 171 -23.06 24.56 9.35
C ARG A 171 -23.11 23.04 9.55
N THR A 172 -23.69 22.30 8.61
CA THR A 172 -23.73 20.83 8.65
C THR A 172 -22.33 20.25 8.77
N LEU A 173 -21.40 20.66 7.90
CA LEU A 173 -20.02 20.19 7.94
C LEU A 173 -19.30 20.65 9.21
N TYR A 174 -19.58 21.87 9.70
CA TYR A 174 -19.03 22.34 10.98
C TYR A 174 -19.44 21.42 12.13
N GLU A 175 -20.74 21.13 12.25
CA GLU A 175 -21.29 20.26 13.29
C GLU A 175 -20.72 18.84 13.21
N ASP A 176 -20.54 18.29 12.00
CA ASP A 176 -19.93 16.98 11.77
C ASP A 176 -18.46 16.93 12.21
N LYS A 177 -17.71 18.04 12.05
CA LYS A 177 -16.26 18.07 12.29
C LYS A 177 -15.86 18.64 13.65
N LYS A 178 -16.68 19.48 14.29
CA LYS A 178 -16.31 20.19 15.54
C LYS A 178 -15.97 19.25 16.70
N GLY A 179 -16.59 18.07 16.75
CA GLY A 179 -16.29 17.04 17.76
C GLY A 179 -15.02 16.23 17.48
N LEU A 180 -14.48 16.33 16.27
CA LEU A 180 -13.36 15.52 15.77
C LEU A 180 -12.03 16.30 15.73
N HIS A 181 -12.07 17.63 15.80
CA HIS A 181 -10.87 18.48 15.77
C HIS A 181 -11.06 19.75 16.60
N GLN A 182 -10.01 20.20 17.29
CA GLN A 182 -10.09 21.33 18.23
C GLN A 182 -10.17 22.70 17.55
N ASN A 183 -9.73 22.81 16.29
CA ASN A 183 -9.69 24.05 15.53
C ASN A 183 -10.48 23.93 14.23
N VAL A 184 -11.81 23.87 14.36
CA VAL A 184 -12.75 23.84 13.24
C VAL A 184 -13.45 25.19 13.18
N VAL A 185 -13.50 25.79 12.00
CA VAL A 185 -14.11 27.11 11.80
C VAL A 185 -14.99 27.11 10.55
N GLU A 186 -16.23 27.54 10.73
CA GLU A 186 -17.14 27.80 9.62
C GLU A 186 -16.72 29.11 8.90
N LEU A 187 -16.40 28.99 7.61
CA LEU A 187 -15.99 30.11 6.77
C LEU A 187 -16.57 29.94 5.36
N HIS A 188 -17.62 30.69 5.08
CA HIS A 188 -18.34 30.66 3.79
C HIS A 188 -17.55 31.27 2.62
N HIS A 189 -18.14 31.17 1.42
CA HIS A 189 -17.62 31.74 0.18
C HIS A 189 -17.63 33.28 0.23
N GLY A 190 -16.59 33.89 -0.36
CA GLY A 190 -16.50 35.33 -0.53
C GLY A 190 -17.22 35.80 -1.79
N VAL A 191 -17.80 37.00 -1.75
CA VAL A 191 -18.47 37.65 -2.88
C VAL A 191 -17.62 38.78 -3.44
N GLY A 192 -17.37 38.74 -4.75
CA GLY A 192 -16.65 39.80 -5.45
C GLY A 192 -17.45 41.11 -5.51
N PRO A 193 -16.78 42.28 -5.53
CA PRO A 193 -17.44 43.58 -5.48
C PRO A 193 -18.41 43.83 -6.65
N ALA A 194 -18.17 43.22 -7.81
CA ALA A 194 -19.00 43.38 -9.00
C ALA A 194 -20.42 42.81 -8.86
N PHE A 195 -20.67 41.88 -7.93
CA PHE A 195 -22.00 41.30 -7.68
C PHE A 195 -22.92 42.23 -6.87
N PHE A 196 -22.39 43.28 -6.24
CA PHE A 196 -23.19 44.26 -5.51
C PHE A 196 -23.82 45.25 -6.51
N LEU A 197 -24.91 44.80 -7.14
CA LEU A 197 -25.59 45.55 -8.19
C LEU A 197 -26.32 46.78 -7.65
N PRO A 198 -26.43 47.85 -8.46
CA PRO A 198 -27.23 49.01 -8.09
C PRO A 198 -28.74 48.66 -8.03
N PRO A 199 -29.53 49.40 -7.22
CA PRO A 199 -31.00 49.31 -7.22
C PRO A 199 -31.60 49.42 -8.61
N ARG A 200 -32.68 48.68 -8.85
CA ARG A 200 -33.48 48.78 -10.09
C ARG A 200 -34.97 48.93 -9.76
N PRO A 201 -35.73 49.66 -10.59
CA PRO A 201 -37.18 49.71 -10.48
C PRO A 201 -37.81 48.37 -10.89
N PRO A 202 -38.96 47.99 -10.31
CA PRO A 202 -39.68 46.76 -10.66
C PRO A 202 -40.12 46.74 -12.13
N ARG A 203 -40.18 45.55 -12.74
CA ARG A 203 -40.49 45.34 -14.16
C ARG A 203 -41.64 44.33 -14.35
N PRO A 204 -42.39 44.42 -15.47
CA PRO A 204 -43.57 43.59 -15.69
C PRO A 204 -43.29 42.14 -16.17
N ALA A 205 -42.09 41.82 -16.67
CA ALA A 205 -41.76 40.49 -17.19
C ALA A 205 -40.83 39.74 -16.23
N ARG A 206 -41.33 38.68 -15.59
CA ARG A 206 -40.64 37.94 -14.52
C ARG A 206 -39.70 36.86 -15.05
N ARG A 207 -38.45 37.22 -15.33
CA ARG A 207 -37.42 36.29 -15.80
C ARG A 207 -36.65 35.71 -14.61
N LEU A 208 -36.58 34.39 -14.58
CA LEU A 208 -35.92 33.64 -13.51
C LEU A 208 -34.62 33.02 -14.03
N CYS A 209 -33.57 32.99 -13.20
CA CYS A 209 -32.28 32.45 -13.63
C CYS A 209 -31.63 31.55 -12.60
N TYR A 210 -31.10 30.42 -13.05
CA TYR A 210 -30.02 29.71 -12.36
C TYR A 210 -28.73 29.90 -13.16
N PHE A 211 -27.62 30.21 -12.48
CA PHE A 211 -26.29 30.17 -13.08
C PHE A 211 -25.41 29.13 -12.37
N GLY A 212 -24.54 28.46 -13.11
CA GLY A 212 -23.65 27.42 -12.60
C GLY A 212 -23.64 26.15 -13.46
N THR A 213 -23.03 25.10 -12.95
CA THR A 213 -23.00 23.82 -13.69
C THR A 213 -24.37 23.16 -13.66
N VAL A 214 -24.97 22.94 -14.83
CA VAL A 214 -26.23 22.18 -14.97
C VAL A 214 -25.91 20.68 -14.93
N TRP A 215 -26.36 20.01 -13.87
CA TRP A 215 -26.10 18.59 -13.62
C TRP A 215 -27.13 18.01 -12.63
N ARG A 216 -27.00 16.72 -12.32
CA ARG A 216 -27.93 15.95 -11.47
C ARG A 216 -28.19 16.47 -10.05
N ALA A 217 -27.34 17.37 -9.50
CA ALA A 217 -27.60 17.91 -8.16
C ALA A 217 -28.70 18.99 -8.16
N LEU A 218 -29.18 19.39 -9.35
CA LEU A 218 -30.33 20.28 -9.49
C LEU A 218 -31.63 19.49 -9.54
N ASP A 219 -32.64 20.00 -8.86
CA ASP A 219 -34.01 19.54 -8.98
C ASP A 219 -34.67 20.26 -10.16
N TYR A 220 -35.05 19.48 -11.18
CA TYR A 220 -35.69 19.99 -12.37
C TYR A 220 -37.22 20.08 -12.25
N ALA A 221 -37.83 19.52 -11.20
CA ALA A 221 -39.27 19.60 -11.00
C ALA A 221 -39.76 21.05 -10.73
N PRO A 222 -39.11 21.85 -9.87
CA PRO A 222 -39.42 23.27 -9.72
C PRO A 222 -39.33 24.05 -11.03
N LEU A 223 -38.29 23.78 -11.83
CA LEU A 223 -38.07 24.48 -13.10
C LEU A 223 -39.19 24.19 -14.11
N ARG A 224 -39.67 22.94 -14.16
CA ARG A 224 -40.83 22.54 -14.97
C ARG A 224 -42.12 23.19 -14.47
N ALA A 225 -42.33 23.30 -13.16
CA ALA A 225 -43.51 23.95 -12.60
C ALA A 225 -43.54 25.46 -12.90
N LEU A 226 -42.41 26.15 -12.75
CA LEU A 226 -42.26 27.56 -13.12
C LEU A 226 -42.54 27.79 -14.61
N ALA A 227 -41.96 26.94 -15.46
CA ALA A 227 -42.18 26.96 -16.90
C ALA A 227 -43.64 26.72 -17.28
N ALA A 228 -44.32 25.77 -16.63
CA ALA A 228 -45.75 25.49 -16.84
C ALA A 228 -46.66 26.63 -16.36
N ALA A 229 -46.24 27.35 -15.32
CA ALA A 229 -46.94 28.55 -14.83
C ALA A 229 -46.68 29.82 -15.67
N GLY A 230 -45.93 29.71 -16.77
CA GLY A 230 -45.67 30.80 -17.71
C GLY A 230 -44.46 31.67 -17.37
N PHE A 231 -43.61 31.27 -16.41
CA PHE A 231 -42.39 32.00 -16.08
C PHE A 231 -41.22 31.57 -16.98
N PRO A 232 -40.57 32.48 -17.72
CA PRO A 232 -39.34 32.19 -18.44
C PRO A 232 -38.19 31.85 -17.48
N VAL A 233 -37.51 30.73 -17.73
CA VAL A 233 -36.38 30.28 -16.92
C VAL A 233 -35.13 30.15 -17.78
N ASP A 234 -34.05 30.81 -17.38
CA ASP A 234 -32.74 30.68 -18.02
C ASP A 234 -31.78 29.89 -17.12
N LEU A 235 -31.11 28.90 -17.70
CA LEU A 235 -30.06 28.09 -17.06
C LEU A 235 -28.71 28.43 -17.69
N ILE A 236 -27.85 29.16 -16.97
CA ILE A 236 -26.62 29.73 -17.51
C ILE A 236 -25.40 28.94 -17.03
N GLY A 237 -24.71 28.25 -17.93
CA GLY A 237 -23.44 27.61 -17.58
C GLY A 237 -23.12 26.33 -18.34
N PRO A 238 -22.04 25.63 -17.95
CA PRO A 238 -21.67 24.37 -18.57
C PRO A 238 -22.69 23.28 -18.21
N VAL A 239 -23.12 22.52 -19.22
CA VAL A 239 -24.04 21.38 -19.07
C VAL A 239 -23.22 20.08 -19.04
N LYS A 240 -23.29 19.33 -17.93
CA LYS A 240 -22.65 18.01 -17.82
C LYS A 240 -23.52 16.89 -18.39
N GLU A 241 -24.81 16.95 -18.07
CA GLU A 241 -25.83 15.99 -18.46
C GLU A 241 -27.04 16.80 -18.90
N PRO A 242 -27.44 16.77 -20.18
CA PRO A 242 -28.55 17.58 -20.66
C PRO A 242 -29.87 17.04 -20.10
N PRO A 243 -30.61 17.83 -19.31
CA PRO A 243 -31.92 17.42 -18.82
C PRO A 243 -32.98 17.57 -19.92
N LEU A 244 -34.03 16.76 -19.86
CA LEU A 244 -35.25 16.98 -20.64
C LEU A 244 -36.05 18.11 -20.00
N LEU A 245 -36.14 19.25 -20.69
CA LEU A 245 -36.78 20.47 -20.23
C LEU A 245 -37.76 21.02 -21.28
N PRO A 246 -38.84 21.69 -20.85
CA PRO A 246 -39.78 22.32 -21.78
C PRO A 246 -39.12 23.50 -22.52
N PRO A 247 -39.62 23.90 -23.70
CA PRO A 247 -39.03 24.97 -24.52
C PRO A 247 -38.89 26.33 -23.83
N SER A 248 -39.72 26.60 -22.81
CA SER A 248 -39.68 27.82 -22.00
C SER A 248 -38.52 27.88 -20.99
N VAL A 249 -37.79 26.77 -20.79
CA VAL A 249 -36.54 26.75 -20.04
C VAL A 249 -35.36 26.75 -21.03
N ARG A 250 -34.64 27.88 -21.10
CA ARG A 250 -33.53 28.03 -22.06
C ARG A 250 -32.20 27.66 -21.42
N LEU A 251 -31.43 26.82 -22.09
CA LEU A 251 -30.05 26.52 -21.74
C LEU A 251 -29.13 27.54 -22.41
N LEU A 252 -28.51 28.42 -21.61
CA LEU A 252 -27.51 29.37 -22.07
C LEU A 252 -26.11 28.81 -21.79
N GLY A 253 -25.18 29.04 -22.73
CA GLY A 253 -23.80 28.59 -22.62
C GLY A 253 -23.04 29.22 -21.43
N PRO A 254 -21.80 28.76 -21.17
CA PRO A 254 -20.97 29.31 -20.12
C PRO A 254 -20.63 30.79 -20.36
N VAL A 255 -20.76 31.61 -19.32
CA VAL A 255 -20.41 33.03 -19.29
C VAL A 255 -19.20 33.22 -18.39
N ALA A 256 -18.30 34.14 -18.73
CA ALA A 256 -17.18 34.46 -17.86
C ALA A 256 -17.68 35.02 -16.52
N HIS A 257 -17.02 34.65 -15.41
CA HIS A 257 -17.48 35.03 -14.07
C HIS A 257 -17.53 36.56 -13.88
N GLU A 258 -16.63 37.29 -14.53
CA GLU A 258 -16.58 38.76 -14.53
C GLU A 258 -17.75 39.43 -15.26
N ASP A 259 -18.30 38.79 -16.29
CA ASP A 259 -19.43 39.31 -17.08
C ASP A 259 -20.79 38.96 -16.45
N LEU A 260 -20.80 37.96 -15.56
CA LEU A 260 -22.00 37.40 -14.97
C LEU A 260 -22.86 38.45 -14.24
N PRO A 261 -22.32 39.36 -13.39
CA PRO A 261 -23.14 40.37 -12.71
C PRO A 261 -23.93 41.28 -13.66
N GLY A 262 -23.33 41.68 -14.78
CA GLY A 262 -24.00 42.50 -15.80
C GLY A 262 -25.19 41.78 -16.42
N LEU A 263 -25.02 40.47 -16.69
CA LEU A 263 -26.09 39.60 -17.20
C LEU A 263 -27.18 39.36 -16.15
N LEU A 264 -26.81 39.10 -14.90
CA LEU A 264 -27.74 38.82 -13.80
C LEU A 264 -28.68 39.98 -13.53
N GLY A 265 -28.25 41.22 -13.75
CA GLY A 265 -29.13 42.38 -13.63
C GLY A 265 -30.38 42.32 -14.54
N GLY A 266 -30.36 41.52 -15.60
CA GLY A 266 -31.50 41.33 -16.51
C GLY A 266 -32.62 40.43 -16.00
N TYR A 267 -32.50 39.90 -14.77
CA TYR A 267 -33.46 38.96 -14.15
C TYR A 267 -34.11 39.55 -12.91
N ASP A 268 -35.24 38.98 -12.51
CA ASP A 268 -36.03 39.42 -11.35
C ASP A 268 -35.82 38.51 -10.13
N ALA A 269 -35.53 37.23 -10.38
CA ALA A 269 -35.23 36.27 -9.33
C ALA A 269 -34.15 35.26 -9.74
N LEU A 270 -33.39 34.84 -8.73
CA LEU A 270 -32.32 33.86 -8.85
C LEU A 270 -32.72 32.55 -8.16
N LEU A 271 -32.45 31.44 -8.83
CA LEU A 271 -32.89 30.11 -8.42
C LEU A 271 -31.71 29.30 -7.86
N LEU A 272 -31.93 28.66 -6.71
CA LEU A 272 -31.07 27.65 -6.11
C LEU A 272 -31.83 26.30 -5.97
N PRO A 273 -32.24 25.65 -7.08
CA PRO A 273 -33.09 24.46 -7.06
C PRO A 273 -32.23 23.20 -6.89
N TYR A 274 -31.72 22.95 -5.70
CA TYR A 274 -30.90 21.78 -5.40
C TYR A 274 -31.75 20.62 -4.90
N VAL A 275 -31.39 19.39 -5.27
CA VAL A 275 -32.01 18.17 -4.73
C VAL A 275 -31.67 18.05 -3.24
N ASP A 276 -32.62 17.67 -2.39
CA ASP A 276 -32.33 17.28 -1.01
C ASP A 276 -31.83 15.82 -0.96
N ASP A 277 -30.54 15.63 -1.24
CA ASP A 277 -29.84 14.34 -1.10
C ASP A 277 -28.71 14.42 -0.08
N GLU A 278 -28.12 13.26 0.25
CA GLU A 278 -27.03 13.16 1.23
C GLU A 278 -25.83 14.06 0.88
N TYR A 279 -25.55 14.25 -0.41
CA TYR A 279 -24.48 15.13 -0.87
C TYR A 279 -24.81 16.60 -0.59
N ASN A 280 -25.97 17.09 -1.08
CA ASN A 280 -26.36 18.49 -0.97
C ASN A 280 -26.70 18.92 0.47
N ARG A 281 -27.07 18.01 1.38
CA ARG A 281 -27.30 18.33 2.80
C ARG A 281 -26.06 18.91 3.51
N GLY A 282 -24.86 18.54 3.06
CA GLY A 282 -23.61 19.09 3.55
C GLY A 282 -23.13 20.33 2.79
N VAL A 283 -23.79 20.72 1.69
CA VAL A 283 -23.31 21.76 0.78
C VAL A 283 -24.12 23.04 0.98
N ILE A 284 -23.42 24.15 1.17
CA ILE A 284 -23.99 25.46 0.85
C ILE A 284 -23.67 25.75 -0.63
N PRO A 285 -24.67 26.06 -1.48
CA PRO A 285 -24.38 26.43 -2.86
C PRO A 285 -23.35 27.57 -2.95
N ALA A 286 -22.28 27.39 -3.73
CA ALA A 286 -21.17 28.36 -3.77
C ALA A 286 -21.61 29.79 -4.15
N LYS A 287 -22.72 29.90 -4.88
CA LYS A 287 -23.32 31.14 -5.36
C LYS A 287 -24.36 31.77 -4.42
N THR A 288 -24.61 31.19 -3.24
CA THR A 288 -25.64 31.68 -2.31
C THR A 288 -25.46 33.17 -2.02
N TYR A 289 -24.26 33.59 -1.61
CA TYR A 289 -24.02 34.99 -1.28
C TYR A 289 -23.85 35.88 -2.51
N GLU A 290 -23.40 35.33 -3.65
CA GLU A 290 -23.44 36.04 -4.93
C GLU A 290 -24.87 36.40 -5.32
N CYS A 291 -25.83 35.47 -5.16
CA CYS A 291 -27.24 35.73 -5.38
C CYS A 291 -27.77 36.82 -4.44
N LEU A 292 -27.46 36.75 -3.14
CA LEU A 292 -27.90 37.74 -2.16
C LEU A 292 -27.29 39.14 -2.45
N ALA A 293 -26.04 39.20 -2.89
CA ALA A 293 -25.36 40.46 -3.20
C ALA A 293 -26.01 41.23 -4.35
N THR A 294 -26.65 40.54 -5.31
CA THR A 294 -27.37 41.20 -6.39
C THR A 294 -28.56 42.03 -5.92
N GLY A 295 -29.09 41.74 -4.72
CA GLY A 295 -30.36 42.30 -4.28
C GLY A 295 -31.56 41.83 -5.11
N LEU A 296 -31.44 40.75 -5.89
CA LEU A 296 -32.59 40.11 -6.55
C LEU A 296 -33.23 39.09 -5.61
N ALA A 297 -34.53 38.81 -5.80
CA ALA A 297 -35.21 37.82 -4.99
C ALA A 297 -34.54 36.45 -5.22
N VAL A 298 -34.40 35.66 -4.15
CA VAL A 298 -33.73 34.36 -4.21
C VAL A 298 -34.72 33.29 -3.79
N LEU A 299 -34.99 32.35 -4.69
CA LEU A 299 -35.84 31.19 -4.44
C LEU A 299 -34.92 29.97 -4.35
N ALA A 300 -35.01 29.21 -3.26
CA ALA A 300 -34.09 28.13 -2.97
C ALA A 300 -34.80 26.89 -2.43
N SER A 301 -34.22 25.73 -2.69
CA SER A 301 -34.60 24.51 -1.99
C SER A 301 -34.29 24.64 -0.48
N PRO A 302 -35.04 23.98 0.41
CA PRO A 302 -34.90 24.08 1.86
C PRO A 302 -33.70 23.25 2.38
N LEU A 303 -32.50 23.48 1.83
CA LEU A 303 -31.28 22.81 2.28
C LEU A 303 -30.95 23.21 3.73
N PRO A 304 -30.43 22.30 4.58
CA PRO A 304 -30.09 22.61 5.97
C PRO A 304 -29.17 23.84 6.11
N ALA A 305 -28.18 23.96 5.22
CA ALA A 305 -27.23 25.07 5.21
C ALA A 305 -27.85 26.44 4.86
N LEU A 306 -29.07 26.46 4.31
CA LEU A 306 -29.80 27.68 3.94
C LEU A 306 -30.86 28.09 4.97
N ALA A 307 -31.13 27.25 5.98
CA ALA A 307 -32.19 27.50 6.97
C ALA A 307 -32.02 28.85 7.69
N GLY A 308 -30.77 29.20 8.04
CA GLY A 308 -30.42 30.47 8.68
C GLY A 308 -30.56 31.70 7.78
N LEU A 309 -30.81 31.52 6.48
CA LEU A 309 -30.97 32.61 5.51
C LEU A 309 -32.43 32.82 5.10
N SER A 310 -33.39 32.12 5.72
CA SER A 310 -34.82 32.22 5.40
C SER A 310 -35.42 33.64 5.54
N GLY A 311 -34.79 34.53 6.31
CA GLY A 311 -35.16 35.95 6.37
C GLY A 311 -34.77 36.77 5.14
N VAL A 312 -33.87 36.26 4.30
CA VAL A 312 -33.34 36.95 3.10
C VAL A 312 -33.50 36.13 1.81
N MET A 313 -34.10 34.95 1.86
CA MET A 313 -34.47 34.15 0.69
C MET A 313 -35.71 33.31 0.96
N THR A 314 -36.45 32.96 -0.10
CA THR A 314 -37.65 32.13 0.01
C THR A 314 -37.29 30.66 -0.13
N LEU A 315 -37.46 29.88 0.94
CA LEU A 315 -37.23 28.44 0.94
C LEU A 315 -38.51 27.70 0.47
N CYS A 316 -38.43 27.06 -0.70
CA CYS A 316 -39.56 26.46 -1.40
C CYS A 316 -39.48 24.92 -1.32
N ARG A 317 -40.41 24.27 -0.62
CA ARG A 317 -40.42 22.81 -0.37
C ARG A 317 -41.06 22.02 -1.51
N THR A 318 -42.11 22.56 -2.11
CA THR A 318 -42.86 21.91 -3.19
C THR A 318 -42.75 22.70 -4.48
N PRO A 319 -42.89 22.10 -5.68
CA PRO A 319 -42.92 22.85 -6.94
C PRO A 319 -43.96 23.97 -6.97
N GLN A 320 -45.06 23.83 -6.22
CA GLN A 320 -46.08 24.86 -6.08
C GLN A 320 -45.57 26.07 -5.29
N ASP A 321 -44.79 25.86 -4.23
CA ASP A 321 -44.17 26.94 -3.44
C ASP A 321 -43.28 27.84 -4.33
N TRP A 322 -42.56 27.25 -5.29
CA TRP A 322 -41.73 28.00 -6.25
C TRP A 322 -42.59 28.89 -7.16
N VAL A 323 -43.72 28.36 -7.65
CA VAL A 323 -44.67 29.11 -8.47
C VAL A 323 -45.31 30.24 -7.67
N ASP A 324 -45.69 30.00 -6.43
CA ASP A 324 -46.31 31.02 -5.58
C ASP A 324 -45.30 32.09 -5.15
N ALA A 325 -44.05 31.71 -4.89
CA ALA A 325 -42.95 32.66 -4.68
C ALA A 325 -42.67 33.51 -5.93
N ALA A 326 -42.65 32.91 -7.13
CA ALA A 326 -42.53 33.63 -8.39
C ALA A 326 -43.73 34.55 -8.66
N ARG A 327 -44.93 34.18 -8.18
CA ARG A 327 -46.13 35.02 -8.23
C ARG A 327 -46.04 36.25 -7.32
N ALA A 328 -45.36 36.10 -6.19
CA ALA A 328 -45.23 37.13 -5.17
C ALA A 328 -44.05 38.10 -5.37
N LEU A 329 -43.26 37.97 -6.45
CA LEU A 329 -42.09 38.83 -6.72
C LEU A 329 -42.43 40.33 -6.76
N ASP A 330 -43.64 40.70 -7.18
CA ASP A 330 -44.07 42.11 -7.21
C ASP A 330 -44.21 42.73 -5.80
N ARG A 331 -44.23 41.89 -4.76
CA ARG A 331 -44.29 42.29 -3.36
C ARG A 331 -42.89 42.41 -2.74
N ASP A 332 -41.83 42.24 -3.53
CA ASP A 332 -40.47 42.35 -3.03
C ASP A 332 -40.14 43.80 -2.68
N THR A 333 -39.89 44.07 -1.40
CA THR A 333 -39.70 45.43 -0.90
C THR A 333 -38.24 45.87 -0.98
N GLU A 334 -38.03 47.18 -0.99
CA GLU A 334 -36.69 47.76 -0.92
C GLU A 334 -35.99 47.38 0.40
N GLU A 335 -36.72 47.22 1.50
CA GLU A 335 -36.19 46.74 2.77
C GLU A 335 -35.66 45.30 2.66
N ALA A 336 -36.43 44.40 2.03
CA ALA A 336 -36.01 43.01 1.79
C ALA A 336 -34.76 42.95 0.90
N ARG A 337 -34.68 43.83 -0.11
CA ARG A 337 -33.52 43.98 -0.97
C ARG A 337 -32.28 44.43 -0.20
N ARG A 338 -32.41 45.45 0.65
CA ARG A 338 -31.30 45.93 1.50
C ARG A 338 -30.85 44.86 2.48
N ALA A 339 -31.77 44.09 3.05
CA ALA A 339 -31.45 42.99 3.96
C ALA A 339 -30.61 41.89 3.26
N ARG A 340 -30.98 41.52 2.02
CA ARG A 340 -30.20 40.58 1.18
C ARG A 340 -28.78 41.08 0.93
N VAL A 341 -28.65 42.33 0.51
CA VAL A 341 -27.34 42.96 0.25
C VAL A 341 -26.51 43.05 1.53
N ALA A 342 -27.12 43.41 2.67
CA ALA A 342 -26.45 43.50 3.96
C ALA A 342 -25.91 42.13 4.41
N ALA A 343 -26.73 41.08 4.32
CA ALA A 343 -26.30 39.71 4.61
C ALA A 343 -25.12 39.28 3.72
N ALA A 344 -25.12 39.66 2.43
CA ALA A 344 -24.02 39.35 1.53
C ALA A 344 -22.73 40.14 1.82
N ARG A 345 -22.83 41.38 2.35
CA ARG A 345 -21.67 42.22 2.68
C ARG A 345 -20.81 41.64 3.80
N GLU A 346 -21.40 40.92 4.74
CA GLU A 346 -20.65 40.17 5.77
C GLU A 346 -19.72 39.10 5.15
N HIS A 347 -20.05 38.67 3.93
CA HIS A 347 -19.31 37.70 3.13
C HIS A 347 -18.63 38.34 1.91
N ALA A 348 -18.38 39.65 1.93
CA ALA A 348 -17.53 40.28 0.91
C ALA A 348 -16.15 39.60 0.86
N GLU A 349 -15.59 39.48 -0.34
CA GLU A 349 -14.31 38.79 -0.58
C GLU A 349 -13.19 39.31 0.34
N GLU A 350 -13.12 40.62 0.56
CA GLU A 350 -12.16 41.27 1.45
C GLU A 350 -12.34 40.87 2.92
N SER A 351 -13.59 40.86 3.42
CA SER A 351 -13.92 40.45 4.78
C SER A 351 -13.60 38.98 5.03
N VAL A 352 -13.99 38.10 4.09
CA VAL A 352 -13.68 36.67 4.15
C VAL A 352 -12.18 36.43 4.12
N PHE A 353 -11.45 37.15 3.27
CA PHE A 353 -10.00 37.02 3.17
C PHE A 353 -9.27 37.53 4.42
N ALA A 354 -9.69 38.66 4.98
CA ALA A 354 -9.14 39.19 6.23
C ALA A 354 -9.30 38.16 7.36
N ARG A 355 -10.48 37.56 7.46
CA ARG A 355 -10.79 36.50 8.44
C ARG A 355 -9.99 35.23 8.17
N LEU A 356 -9.87 34.78 6.91
CA LEU A 356 -9.03 33.66 6.52
C LEU A 356 -7.56 33.87 6.92
N ARG A 357 -7.01 35.06 6.63
CA ARG A 357 -5.63 35.41 6.96
C ARG A 357 -5.40 35.37 8.46
N ALA A 358 -6.29 36.00 9.24
CA ALA A 358 -6.21 35.97 10.71
C ALA A 358 -6.24 34.54 11.27
N LEU A 359 -7.10 33.67 10.73
CA LEU A 359 -7.18 32.26 11.15
C LEU A 359 -5.90 31.48 10.81
N VAL A 360 -5.33 31.70 9.63
CA VAL A 360 -4.08 31.06 9.20
C VAL A 360 -2.90 31.53 10.05
N ASP A 361 -2.82 32.82 10.34
CA ASP A 361 -1.75 33.38 11.16
C ASP A 361 -1.86 32.92 12.63
N ALA A 362 -3.08 32.86 13.19
CA ALA A 362 -3.32 32.28 14.51
C ALA A 362 -2.95 30.79 14.58
N ALA A 363 -3.25 30.03 13.53
CA ALA A 363 -2.91 28.61 13.45
C ALA A 363 -1.39 28.36 13.33
N ARG A 364 -0.64 29.27 12.71
CA ARG A 364 0.84 29.21 12.62
C ARG A 364 1.54 29.41 13.96
N GLY A 365 0.92 30.15 14.89
CA GLY A 365 1.48 30.42 16.22
C GLY A 365 1.35 29.24 17.20
N ARG A 366 0.56 28.22 16.86
CA ARG A 366 0.45 26.97 17.64
C ARG A 366 1.52 26.00 17.16
N ALA A 367 2.28 25.41 18.09
CA ALA A 367 3.34 24.46 17.73
C ALA A 367 2.79 23.38 16.78
N PRO A 368 3.48 23.09 15.66
CA PRO A 368 3.02 22.08 14.72
C PRO A 368 2.86 20.76 15.47
N ALA A 369 1.71 20.10 15.30
CA ALA A 369 1.55 18.73 15.78
C ALA A 369 2.76 17.93 15.28
N PRO A 370 3.45 17.16 16.14
CA PRO A 370 4.64 16.44 15.74
C PRO A 370 4.31 15.61 14.49
N PRO A 371 5.21 15.54 13.49
CA PRO A 371 4.98 14.70 12.32
C PRO A 371 4.69 13.30 12.83
N VAL A 372 3.45 12.84 12.61
CA VAL A 372 3.05 11.49 12.98
C VAL A 372 4.02 10.56 12.28
N ALA A 373 4.88 9.89 13.06
CA ALA A 373 5.78 8.87 12.54
C ALA A 373 4.96 7.97 11.61
N PRO A 374 5.44 7.67 10.39
CA PRO A 374 4.65 6.94 9.40
C PRO A 374 4.07 5.72 10.10
N HIS A 375 2.74 5.55 10.04
CA HIS A 375 2.05 4.47 10.73
C HIS A 375 2.89 3.21 10.58
N ARG A 376 3.55 2.78 11.66
CA ARG A 376 4.51 1.66 11.62
C ARG A 376 3.84 0.40 11.09
N ARG A 377 2.51 0.30 11.20
CA ARG A 377 1.68 -0.74 10.58
C ARG A 377 1.55 -0.59 9.06
N ALA A 378 1.35 0.61 8.51
CA ALA A 378 1.13 0.83 7.08
C ALA A 378 2.43 0.72 6.24
N ALA A 379 3.57 1.20 6.74
CA ALA A 379 4.86 1.05 6.06
C ALA A 379 5.37 -0.40 6.08
N LEU A 380 5.09 -1.13 7.17
CA LEU A 380 5.39 -2.55 7.30
C LEU A 380 4.46 -3.41 6.41
N LEU A 381 3.15 -3.11 6.38
CA LEU A 381 2.17 -3.83 5.54
C LEU A 381 2.25 -3.49 4.04
N SER A 382 2.69 -2.28 3.66
CA SER A 382 2.96 -1.92 2.25
C SER A 382 4.28 -2.50 1.75
N GLY A 383 5.31 -2.57 2.60
CA GLY A 383 6.53 -3.31 2.34
C GLY A 383 6.27 -4.81 2.19
N LEU A 384 5.50 -5.42 3.10
CA LEU A 384 5.11 -6.84 3.05
C LEU A 384 4.26 -7.21 1.83
N GLY A 385 3.44 -6.29 1.31
CA GLY A 385 2.65 -6.53 0.10
C GLY A 385 3.51 -6.74 -1.15
N TRP A 386 4.48 -5.84 -1.40
CA TRP A 386 5.39 -5.97 -2.54
C TRP A 386 6.47 -7.03 -2.33
N ILE A 387 7.02 -7.18 -1.11
CA ILE A 387 7.91 -8.30 -0.79
C ILE A 387 7.17 -9.62 -1.00
N GLY A 388 5.95 -9.75 -0.49
CA GLY A 388 5.15 -10.97 -0.62
C GLY A 388 4.87 -11.34 -2.07
N VAL A 389 4.59 -10.36 -2.94
CA VAL A 389 4.40 -10.58 -4.38
C VAL A 389 5.72 -10.90 -5.08
N LEU A 390 6.79 -10.13 -4.88
CA LEU A 390 8.11 -10.38 -5.49
C LEU A 390 8.71 -11.70 -5.02
N TYR A 391 8.57 -12.01 -3.74
CA TYR A 391 9.02 -13.25 -3.12
C TYR A 391 8.15 -14.43 -3.57
N GLY A 392 6.83 -14.27 -3.56
CA GLY A 392 5.89 -15.30 -3.99
C GLY A 392 6.06 -15.66 -5.46
N THR A 393 6.21 -14.67 -6.33
CA THR A 393 6.50 -14.88 -7.77
C THR A 393 7.88 -15.48 -7.98
N ALA A 394 8.91 -15.05 -7.24
CA ALA A 394 10.23 -15.67 -7.28
C ALA A 394 10.19 -17.14 -6.85
N ARG A 395 9.51 -17.46 -5.74
CA ARG A 395 9.34 -18.83 -5.24
C ARG A 395 8.55 -19.69 -6.22
N ALA A 396 7.47 -19.17 -6.79
CA ALA A 396 6.73 -19.84 -7.85
C ALA A 396 7.63 -20.14 -9.07
N SER A 397 8.44 -19.18 -9.51
CA SER A 397 9.41 -19.38 -10.59
C SER A 397 10.43 -20.47 -10.24
N THR A 398 11.00 -20.47 -9.03
CA THR A 398 11.95 -21.52 -8.61
C THR A 398 11.29 -22.89 -8.50
N LEU A 399 10.04 -22.96 -8.06
CA LEU A 399 9.27 -24.20 -7.97
C LEU A 399 9.03 -24.75 -9.38
N LEU A 400 8.55 -23.92 -10.31
CA LEU A 400 8.37 -24.30 -11.71
C LEU A 400 9.68 -24.76 -12.35
N THR A 401 10.81 -24.12 -12.01
CA THR A 401 12.14 -24.53 -12.47
C THR A 401 12.49 -25.93 -11.94
N GLN A 402 12.19 -26.25 -10.69
CA GLN A 402 12.41 -27.59 -10.13
C GLN A 402 11.52 -28.66 -10.75
N LEU A 403 10.23 -28.35 -10.97
CA LEU A 403 9.30 -29.24 -11.66
C LEU A 403 9.76 -29.50 -13.11
N ALA A 404 10.18 -28.45 -13.82
CA ALA A 404 10.72 -28.55 -15.17
C ALA A 404 12.03 -29.35 -15.20
N ALA A 405 12.95 -29.10 -14.28
CA ALA A 405 14.20 -29.85 -14.15
C ALA A 405 13.91 -31.34 -13.94
N GLY A 406 13.00 -31.71 -13.03
CA GLY A 406 12.66 -33.11 -12.83
C GLY A 406 12.01 -33.77 -14.03
N ARG A 407 11.09 -33.08 -14.71
CA ARG A 407 10.51 -33.58 -15.97
C ARG A 407 11.59 -33.84 -17.03
N LEU A 408 12.54 -32.93 -17.18
CA LEU A 408 13.56 -32.98 -18.23
C LEU A 408 14.67 -34.00 -17.93
N LEU A 409 15.11 -34.08 -16.66
CA LEU A 409 16.19 -34.96 -16.21
C LEU A 409 15.73 -36.40 -15.95
N GLY A 410 14.48 -36.58 -15.53
CA GLY A 410 13.95 -37.87 -15.07
C GLY A 410 14.38 -38.24 -13.64
N PRO A 411 13.81 -39.30 -13.07
CA PRO A 411 13.93 -39.61 -11.64
C PRO A 411 15.37 -39.79 -11.17
N GLU A 412 16.22 -40.48 -11.94
CA GLU A 412 17.58 -40.79 -11.49
C GLU A 412 18.49 -39.55 -11.43
N GLU A 413 18.58 -38.79 -12.52
CA GLU A 413 19.40 -37.57 -12.57
C GLU A 413 18.82 -36.45 -11.69
N TYR A 414 17.49 -36.33 -11.60
CA TYR A 414 16.84 -35.44 -10.64
C TYR A 414 17.13 -35.85 -9.19
N GLY A 415 17.19 -37.16 -8.93
CA GLY A 415 17.55 -37.72 -7.62
C GLY A 415 18.99 -37.41 -7.22
N ARG A 416 19.96 -37.58 -8.14
CA ARG A 416 21.37 -37.19 -7.91
C ARG A 416 21.49 -35.69 -7.62
N ALA A 417 20.78 -34.84 -8.36
CA ALA A 417 20.75 -33.40 -8.08
C ALA A 417 20.16 -33.09 -6.69
N ASN A 418 19.06 -33.73 -6.32
CA ASN A 418 18.46 -33.52 -5.00
C ASN A 418 19.30 -34.08 -3.84
N LEU A 419 20.10 -35.11 -4.10
CA LEU A 419 21.10 -35.61 -3.16
C LEU A 419 22.19 -34.56 -2.88
N VAL A 420 22.64 -33.87 -3.93
CA VAL A 420 23.56 -32.72 -3.80
C VAL A 420 22.93 -31.61 -2.95
N ILE A 421 21.66 -31.26 -3.21
CA ILE A 421 20.92 -30.24 -2.43
C ILE A 421 20.82 -30.63 -0.95
N ALA A 422 20.51 -31.90 -0.65
CA ALA A 422 20.44 -32.42 0.71
C ALA A 422 21.79 -32.32 1.45
N ALA A 423 22.87 -32.77 0.81
CA ALA A 423 24.21 -32.70 1.38
C ALA A 423 24.67 -31.26 1.59
N ALA A 424 24.43 -30.39 0.60
CA ALA A 424 24.76 -28.97 0.67
C ALA A 424 24.06 -28.27 1.84
N ALA A 425 22.84 -28.69 2.21
CA ALA A 425 22.11 -28.12 3.34
C ALA A 425 22.82 -28.30 4.69
N TYR A 426 23.58 -29.39 4.87
CA TYR A 426 24.45 -29.58 6.03
C TYR A 426 25.80 -28.87 5.85
N LEU A 427 26.43 -28.98 4.68
CA LEU A 427 27.74 -28.40 4.41
C LEU A 427 27.74 -26.87 4.54
N GLN A 428 26.67 -26.19 4.14
CA GLN A 428 26.57 -24.74 4.21
C GLN A 428 26.58 -24.19 5.65
N ILE A 429 26.27 -25.02 6.65
CA ILE A 429 26.25 -24.59 8.07
C ILE A 429 27.65 -24.12 8.49
N ILE A 430 28.70 -24.76 7.99
CA ILE A 430 30.09 -24.46 8.34
C ILE A 430 30.50 -23.05 7.87
N PRO A 431 30.43 -22.70 6.57
CA PRO A 431 30.79 -21.35 6.12
C PRO A 431 29.75 -20.29 6.50
N MET A 432 28.47 -20.64 6.68
CA MET A 432 27.40 -19.67 6.96
C MET A 432 27.28 -19.32 8.45
N LEU A 433 27.42 -20.32 9.35
CA LEU A 433 26.98 -20.25 10.76
C LEU A 433 25.64 -19.51 10.90
N GLY A 434 25.39 -18.90 12.05
CA GLY A 434 24.23 -18.03 12.25
C GLY A 434 24.40 -16.57 11.76
N PHE A 435 25.37 -16.28 10.87
CA PHE A 435 25.63 -14.91 10.41
C PHE A 435 24.41 -14.19 9.83
N PRO A 436 23.55 -14.81 8.98
CA PRO A 436 22.42 -14.10 8.40
C PRO A 436 21.46 -13.53 9.46
N LEU A 437 21.14 -14.33 10.48
CA LEU A 437 20.24 -13.89 11.54
C LEU A 437 20.91 -12.86 12.46
N ALA A 438 22.17 -13.10 12.84
CA ALA A 438 22.93 -12.20 13.71
C ALA A 438 23.11 -10.80 13.09
N THR A 439 23.51 -10.76 11.82
CA THR A 439 23.75 -9.50 11.10
C THR A 439 22.46 -8.73 10.87
N SER A 440 21.39 -9.41 10.44
CA SER A 440 20.09 -8.73 10.24
C SER A 440 19.56 -8.11 11.53
N LYS A 441 19.68 -8.81 12.66
CA LYS A 441 19.23 -8.32 13.97
C LYS A 441 20.10 -7.17 14.49
N LEU A 442 21.41 -7.38 14.61
CA LEU A 442 22.32 -6.40 15.23
C LEU A 442 22.42 -5.10 14.43
N ILE A 443 22.36 -5.15 13.09
CA ILE A 443 22.32 -3.95 12.24
C ILE A 443 21.00 -3.19 12.39
N SER A 444 19.88 -3.91 12.60
CA SER A 444 18.54 -3.29 12.72
C SER A 444 18.32 -2.53 14.03
N ASP A 445 19.06 -2.88 15.08
CA ASP A 445 18.96 -2.30 16.42
C ASP A 445 19.79 -1.00 16.55
N GLU A 446 20.79 -0.79 15.68
CA GLU A 446 21.61 0.43 15.67
C GLU A 446 20.84 1.61 15.06
N ARG A 447 20.85 2.77 15.73
CA ARG A 447 20.11 3.98 15.33
C ARG A 447 20.94 4.94 14.48
N ASP A 448 22.24 5.02 14.75
CA ASP A 448 23.19 5.86 14.02
C ASP A 448 23.43 5.30 12.61
N GLU A 449 23.20 6.10 11.58
CA GLU A 449 23.30 5.69 10.17
C GLU A 449 24.74 5.44 9.71
N GLU A 450 25.70 6.20 10.25
CA GLU A 450 27.11 6.08 9.91
C GLU A 450 27.72 4.84 10.58
N ARG A 451 27.39 4.63 11.85
CA ARG A 451 27.77 3.40 12.56
C ARG A 451 27.13 2.18 11.92
N ARG A 452 25.86 2.25 11.53
CA ARG A 452 25.16 1.15 10.84
C ARG A 452 25.88 0.72 9.55
N ALA A 453 26.43 1.66 8.78
CA ALA A 453 27.24 1.35 7.59
C ALA A 453 28.57 0.65 7.94
N ARG A 454 29.26 1.06 9.02
CA ARG A 454 30.45 0.37 9.54
C ARG A 454 30.14 -1.06 9.99
N LEU A 455 28.98 -1.28 10.61
CA LEU A 455 28.53 -2.63 11.02
C LEU A 455 28.29 -3.55 9.81
N VAL A 456 27.74 -3.03 8.70
CA VAL A 456 27.58 -3.77 7.44
C VAL A 456 28.95 -4.22 6.92
N THR A 457 29.92 -3.30 6.89
CA THR A 457 31.29 -3.61 6.44
C THR A 457 31.95 -4.66 7.32
N THR A 458 31.86 -4.48 8.65
CA THR A 458 32.42 -5.40 9.64
C THR A 458 31.79 -6.79 9.53
N ALA A 459 30.47 -6.88 9.33
CA ALA A 459 29.75 -8.14 9.13
C ALA A 459 30.27 -8.91 7.91
N LEU A 460 30.37 -8.23 6.76
CA LEU A 460 30.81 -8.85 5.51
C LEU A 460 32.29 -9.25 5.56
N ALA A 461 33.14 -8.39 6.12
CA ALA A 461 34.56 -8.71 6.30
C ALA A 461 34.75 -9.91 7.24
N SER A 462 33.98 -9.97 8.33
CA SER A 462 34.02 -11.10 9.27
C SER A 462 33.56 -12.40 8.61
N PHE A 463 32.51 -12.35 7.79
CA PHE A 463 32.08 -13.50 7.00
C PHE A 463 33.14 -13.94 5.98
N CYS A 464 33.74 -13.02 5.23
CA CYS A 464 34.79 -13.36 4.28
C CYS A 464 36.00 -14.02 4.98
N ALA A 465 36.43 -13.46 6.12
CA ALA A 465 37.49 -14.05 6.93
C ALA A 465 37.11 -15.45 7.42
N TRP A 466 35.91 -15.62 7.97
CA TRP A 466 35.43 -16.93 8.42
C TRP A 466 35.30 -17.94 7.28
N ALA A 467 34.75 -17.53 6.14
CA ALA A 467 34.59 -18.39 4.97
C ALA A 467 35.94 -18.94 4.51
N VAL A 468 36.99 -18.10 4.45
CA VAL A 468 38.36 -18.54 4.14
C VAL A 468 38.89 -19.48 5.22
N LEU A 469 38.74 -19.14 6.50
CA LEU A 469 39.17 -19.98 7.64
C LEU A 469 38.42 -21.32 7.72
N SER A 470 37.23 -21.41 7.14
CA SER A 470 36.43 -22.64 7.11
C SER A 470 36.87 -23.62 6.01
N LEU A 471 37.63 -23.18 5.00
CA LEU A 471 38.08 -24.03 3.89
C LEU A 471 38.99 -25.18 4.36
N PRO A 472 40.02 -24.95 5.22
CA PRO A 472 40.83 -26.05 5.76
C PRO A 472 40.00 -27.04 6.59
N LEU A 473 38.98 -26.57 7.32
CA LEU A 473 38.10 -27.43 8.11
C LEU A 473 37.27 -28.35 7.22
N LEU A 474 36.69 -27.81 6.14
CA LEU A 474 35.97 -28.57 5.13
C LEU A 474 36.90 -29.55 4.40
N ALA A 475 38.11 -29.12 4.07
CA ALA A 475 39.13 -29.96 3.43
C ALA A 475 39.60 -31.09 4.36
N ALA A 476 39.76 -30.87 5.66
CA ALA A 476 40.12 -31.93 6.60
C ALA A 476 38.95 -32.90 6.83
N ALA A 477 37.72 -32.39 6.90
CA ALA A 477 36.54 -33.19 7.18
C ALA A 477 35.94 -33.91 5.95
N HIS A 478 36.39 -33.63 4.72
CA HIS A 478 35.73 -34.11 3.50
C HIS A 478 35.52 -35.64 3.47
N ARG A 479 36.53 -36.44 3.84
CA ARG A 479 36.44 -37.92 3.84
C ARG A 479 35.42 -38.41 4.86
N PHE A 480 35.41 -37.80 6.04
CA PHE A 480 34.43 -38.11 7.07
C PHE A 480 33.02 -37.75 6.61
N LEU A 481 32.83 -36.53 6.08
CA LEU A 481 31.53 -36.04 5.60
C LEU A 481 30.99 -36.89 4.45
N GLN A 482 31.83 -37.29 3.51
CA GLN A 482 31.45 -38.19 2.41
C GLN A 482 30.92 -39.53 2.93
N ARG A 483 31.65 -40.18 3.86
CA ARG A 483 31.21 -41.45 4.48
C ARG A 483 29.94 -41.26 5.32
N ALA A 484 29.94 -40.24 6.18
CA ALA A 484 28.85 -39.93 7.10
C ALA A 484 27.54 -39.56 6.38
N MET A 485 27.61 -39.08 5.14
CA MET A 485 26.44 -38.79 4.29
C MET A 485 26.16 -39.88 3.25
N GLY A 486 27.08 -40.84 3.02
CA GLY A 486 26.92 -41.88 2.00
C GLY A 486 26.90 -41.30 0.58
N LEU A 487 27.76 -40.32 0.30
CA LEU A 487 27.79 -39.60 -0.97
C LEU A 487 28.86 -40.15 -1.93
N PRO A 488 28.54 -40.33 -3.22
CA PRO A 488 29.53 -40.55 -4.27
C PRO A 488 30.56 -39.40 -4.31
N ALA A 489 31.85 -39.73 -4.47
CA ALA A 489 32.93 -38.75 -4.47
C ALA A 489 32.76 -37.68 -5.57
N GLU A 490 32.23 -38.09 -6.72
CA GLU A 490 31.93 -37.24 -7.88
C GLU A 490 30.89 -36.14 -7.62
N LEU A 491 30.00 -36.33 -6.63
CA LEU A 491 28.97 -35.34 -6.28
C LEU A 491 29.46 -34.33 -5.26
N PHE A 492 30.51 -34.65 -4.49
CA PHE A 492 30.93 -33.83 -3.35
C PHE A 492 31.36 -32.41 -3.75
N ALA A 493 32.05 -32.27 -4.89
CA ALA A 493 32.45 -30.95 -5.40
C ALA A 493 31.23 -30.05 -5.69
N LEU A 494 30.15 -30.62 -6.23
CA LEU A 494 28.89 -29.91 -6.47
C LEU A 494 28.20 -29.53 -5.16
N CYS A 495 28.29 -30.37 -4.13
CA CYS A 495 27.75 -30.06 -2.80
C CYS A 495 28.47 -28.85 -2.18
N VAL A 496 29.80 -28.81 -2.27
CA VAL A 496 30.61 -27.69 -1.76
C VAL A 496 30.31 -26.40 -2.54
N LEU A 497 30.23 -26.48 -3.87
CA LEU A 497 29.88 -25.34 -4.72
C LEU A 497 28.52 -24.75 -4.33
N LEU A 498 27.48 -25.59 -4.25
CA LEU A 498 26.14 -25.14 -3.92
C LEU A 498 26.05 -24.61 -2.48
N ALA A 499 26.73 -25.25 -1.53
CA ALA A 499 26.80 -24.80 -0.15
C ALA A 499 27.47 -23.42 -0.03
N ALA A 500 28.59 -23.20 -0.73
CA ALA A 500 29.29 -21.93 -0.75
C ALA A 500 28.44 -20.82 -1.41
N ALA A 501 27.82 -21.10 -2.56
CA ALA A 501 26.93 -20.16 -3.24
C ALA A 501 25.72 -19.78 -2.38
N THR A 502 25.15 -20.74 -1.65
CA THR A 502 24.01 -20.50 -0.75
C THR A 502 24.43 -19.65 0.45
N ALA A 503 25.55 -20.00 1.10
CA ALA A 503 26.09 -19.23 2.22
C ALA A 503 26.39 -17.78 1.82
N LEU A 504 27.05 -17.59 0.68
CA LEU A 504 27.34 -16.27 0.12
C LEU A 504 26.07 -15.46 -0.14
N SER A 505 25.07 -16.05 -0.81
CA SER A 505 23.82 -15.36 -1.13
C SER A 505 23.03 -14.98 0.12
N GLN A 506 22.95 -15.86 1.13
CA GLN A 506 22.21 -15.57 2.35
C GLN A 506 22.89 -14.49 3.20
N VAL A 507 24.21 -14.54 3.33
CA VAL A 507 24.96 -13.56 4.13
C VAL A 507 25.06 -12.20 3.44
N LEU A 508 25.16 -12.14 2.11
CA LEU A 508 25.09 -10.85 1.39
C LEU A 508 23.69 -10.25 1.39
N ALA A 509 22.64 -11.07 1.45
CA ALA A 509 21.27 -10.59 1.51
C ALA A 509 20.84 -10.10 2.91
N SER A 510 21.45 -10.62 3.99
CA SER A 510 20.99 -10.35 5.36
C SER A 510 21.18 -8.90 5.84
N PRO A 511 22.23 -8.13 5.47
CA PRO A 511 22.33 -6.73 5.84
C PRO A 511 21.21 -5.88 5.23
N LEU A 512 20.66 -6.25 4.06
CA LEU A 512 19.54 -5.54 3.46
C LEU A 512 18.28 -5.60 4.35
N LEU A 513 18.08 -6.71 5.08
CA LEU A 513 17.02 -6.82 6.09
C LEU A 513 17.31 -5.90 7.28
N GLY A 514 18.55 -5.90 7.79
CA GLY A 514 18.96 -5.03 8.91
C GLY A 514 18.85 -3.54 8.59
N LEU A 515 19.21 -3.16 7.36
CA LEU A 515 19.09 -1.81 6.81
C LEU A 515 17.64 -1.43 6.44
N ARG A 516 16.67 -2.34 6.64
CA ARG A 516 15.25 -2.15 6.28
C ARG A 516 15.04 -1.85 4.79
N ARG A 517 15.95 -2.32 3.93
CA ARG A 517 15.89 -2.22 2.45
C ARG A 517 15.13 -3.40 1.86
N PHE A 518 13.89 -3.55 2.32
CA PHE A 518 13.00 -4.66 2.01
C PHE A 518 12.77 -4.89 0.51
N ALA A 519 12.64 -3.82 -0.28
CA ALA A 519 12.49 -3.93 -1.74
C ALA A 519 13.71 -4.57 -2.40
N HIS A 520 14.92 -4.17 -1.99
CA HIS A 520 16.15 -4.79 -2.50
C HIS A 520 16.28 -6.24 -2.03
N ARG A 521 15.88 -6.56 -0.81
CA ARG A 521 15.84 -7.96 -0.34
C ARG A 521 14.90 -8.83 -1.17
N GLY A 522 13.71 -8.32 -1.53
CA GLY A 522 12.77 -8.98 -2.43
C GLY A 522 13.36 -9.18 -3.83
N LEU A 523 14.02 -8.14 -4.37
CA LEU A 523 14.69 -8.21 -5.67
C LEU A 523 15.84 -9.23 -5.71
N VAL A 524 16.58 -9.44 -4.61
CA VAL A 524 17.58 -10.53 -4.52
C VAL A 524 16.93 -11.89 -4.78
N GLU A 525 15.75 -12.16 -4.19
CA GLU A 525 15.01 -13.40 -4.45
C GLU A 525 14.47 -13.45 -5.88
N THR A 526 14.00 -12.32 -6.41
CA THR A 526 13.55 -12.22 -7.81
C THR A 526 14.68 -12.54 -8.79
N VAL A 527 15.89 -12.02 -8.57
CA VAL A 527 17.07 -12.34 -9.39
C VAL A 527 17.36 -13.84 -9.34
N TYR A 528 17.37 -14.46 -8.15
CA TYR A 528 17.53 -15.90 -8.03
C TYR A 528 16.42 -16.66 -8.79
N GLY A 529 15.16 -16.31 -8.55
CA GLY A 529 14.01 -17.05 -9.08
C GLY A 529 13.82 -16.96 -10.59
N PHE A 530 14.14 -15.83 -11.21
CA PHE A 530 14.00 -15.66 -12.66
C PHE A 530 15.26 -15.97 -13.45
N SER A 531 16.45 -15.95 -12.82
CA SER A 531 17.66 -16.46 -13.48
C SER A 531 17.70 -17.99 -13.52
N ALA A 532 17.10 -18.68 -12.54
CA ALA A 532 17.10 -20.14 -12.44
C ALA A 532 16.57 -20.85 -13.69
N PRO A 533 15.39 -20.51 -14.26
CA PRO A 533 14.91 -21.17 -15.47
C PRO A 533 15.76 -20.85 -16.70
N VAL A 534 16.30 -19.62 -16.79
CA VAL A 534 17.16 -19.20 -17.91
C VAL A 534 18.48 -19.99 -17.89
N LEU A 535 19.14 -20.05 -16.74
CA LEU A 535 20.39 -20.80 -16.57
C LEU A 535 20.16 -22.31 -16.70
N LEU A 536 19.01 -22.83 -16.27
CA LEU A 536 18.65 -24.23 -16.49
C LEU A 536 18.55 -24.54 -17.99
N GLY A 537 17.85 -23.70 -18.77
CA GLY A 537 17.77 -23.86 -20.23
C GLY A 537 19.13 -23.78 -20.91
N LEU A 538 19.95 -22.80 -20.50
CA LEU A 538 21.32 -22.62 -21.01
C LEU A 538 22.20 -23.84 -20.72
N PHE A 539 22.24 -24.32 -19.47
CA PHE A 539 23.08 -25.46 -19.12
C PHE A 539 22.57 -26.77 -19.69
N ILE A 540 21.25 -26.94 -19.88
CA ILE A 540 20.72 -28.10 -20.62
C ILE A 540 21.21 -28.07 -22.07
N PHE A 541 21.23 -26.90 -22.70
CA PHE A 541 21.76 -26.76 -24.06
C PHE A 541 23.26 -27.07 -24.12
N LEU A 542 24.05 -26.59 -23.16
CA LEU A 542 25.52 -26.73 -23.16
C LEU A 542 26.04 -28.08 -22.67
N LEU A 543 25.40 -28.67 -21.66
CA LEU A 543 25.90 -29.83 -20.90
C LEU A 543 24.94 -31.03 -20.96
N GLY A 544 23.84 -30.92 -21.70
CA GLY A 544 22.83 -31.96 -21.82
C GLY A 544 21.93 -32.11 -20.58
N ARG A 545 21.14 -33.18 -20.53
CA ARG A 545 20.17 -33.44 -19.47
C ARG A 545 20.80 -34.25 -18.33
N THR A 546 21.71 -33.63 -17.58
CA THR A 546 22.41 -34.24 -16.44
C THR A 546 22.15 -33.51 -15.13
N HIS A 547 22.34 -34.17 -13.98
CA HIS A 547 22.21 -33.57 -12.64
C HIS A 547 23.08 -32.32 -12.47
N ARG A 548 24.23 -32.27 -13.13
CA ARG A 548 25.16 -31.13 -13.11
C ARG A 548 24.49 -29.84 -13.59
N THR A 549 23.59 -29.92 -14.56
CA THR A 549 22.95 -28.72 -15.15
C THR A 549 22.03 -28.02 -14.17
N MET A 550 21.25 -28.80 -13.41
CA MET A 550 20.38 -28.26 -12.36
C MET A 550 21.18 -27.61 -11.24
N ILE A 551 22.29 -28.24 -10.80
CA ILE A 551 23.12 -27.69 -9.73
C ILE A 551 23.86 -26.44 -10.18
N LEU A 552 24.44 -26.43 -11.38
CA LEU A 552 25.11 -25.26 -11.94
C LEU A 552 24.14 -24.12 -12.18
N ALA A 553 22.90 -24.40 -12.61
CA ALA A 553 21.86 -23.39 -12.73
C ALA A 553 21.55 -22.75 -11.38
N PHE A 554 21.34 -23.54 -10.32
CA PHE A 554 21.04 -23.00 -8.99
C PHE A 554 22.22 -22.26 -8.38
N ALA A 555 23.44 -22.80 -8.48
CA ALA A 555 24.64 -22.12 -8.03
C ALA A 555 24.85 -20.80 -8.80
N GLY A 556 24.70 -20.80 -10.12
CA GLY A 556 24.80 -19.60 -10.95
C GLY A 556 23.75 -18.55 -10.59
N SER A 557 22.50 -18.95 -10.35
CA SER A 557 21.44 -18.06 -9.90
C SER A 557 21.70 -17.45 -8.52
N LEU A 558 22.25 -18.24 -7.59
CA LEU A 558 22.66 -17.75 -6.26
C LEU A 558 23.85 -16.78 -6.35
N LEU A 559 24.77 -17.00 -7.29
CA LEU A 559 25.87 -16.07 -7.55
C LEU A 559 25.37 -14.77 -8.18
N ALA A 560 24.41 -14.85 -9.11
CA ALA A 560 23.76 -13.67 -9.69
C ALA A 560 23.01 -12.85 -8.62
N SER A 561 22.26 -13.51 -7.72
CA SER A 561 21.59 -12.84 -6.61
C SER A 561 22.60 -12.23 -5.62
N SER A 562 23.72 -12.91 -5.37
CA SER A 562 24.84 -12.40 -4.57
C SER A 562 25.47 -11.15 -5.16
N ALA A 563 25.73 -11.15 -6.49
CA ALA A 563 26.29 -9.99 -7.18
C ALA A 563 25.36 -8.78 -7.11
N TYR A 564 24.04 -8.99 -7.27
CA TYR A 564 23.04 -7.92 -7.11
C TYR A 564 22.98 -7.39 -5.65
N ALA A 565 23.04 -8.28 -4.65
CA ALA A 565 23.07 -7.89 -3.25
C ALA A 565 24.31 -7.06 -2.93
N LEU A 566 25.50 -7.50 -3.37
CA LEU A 566 26.75 -6.77 -3.18
C LEU A 566 26.75 -5.42 -3.91
N TRP A 567 26.27 -5.38 -5.16
CA TRP A 567 26.08 -4.15 -5.91
C TRP A 567 25.23 -3.19 -5.08
N THR A 568 24.09 -3.62 -4.55
CA THR A 568 23.25 -2.76 -3.71
C THR A 568 23.96 -2.29 -2.44
N LEU A 569 24.72 -3.17 -1.79
CA LEU A 569 25.42 -2.87 -0.53
C LEU A 569 26.65 -1.98 -0.72
N ARG A 570 27.17 -1.78 -1.94
CA ARG A 570 28.37 -0.97 -2.21
C ARG A 570 28.32 0.44 -1.61
N HIS A 571 27.12 1.03 -1.51
CA HIS A 571 26.92 2.37 -0.94
C HIS A 571 27.09 2.42 0.58
N TYR A 572 27.05 1.26 1.25
CA TYR A 572 27.16 1.09 2.69
C TYR A 572 28.54 0.60 3.13
N LEU A 573 29.42 0.25 2.20
CA LEU A 573 30.79 -0.14 2.53
C LEU A 573 31.57 1.10 2.99
N ARG A 574 32.24 0.96 4.13
CA ARG A 574 33.07 1.99 4.76
C ARG A 574 34.42 1.36 5.12
N PRO A 575 35.55 2.07 4.96
CA PRO A 575 36.87 1.56 5.33
C PRO A 575 37.09 1.66 6.85
N ALA A 576 36.19 1.08 7.65
CA ALA A 576 36.25 1.08 9.10
C ALA A 576 35.68 -0.23 9.67
N PHE A 577 36.37 -0.79 10.65
CA PHE A 577 36.08 -2.08 11.26
C PHE A 577 35.77 -1.91 12.75
N GLU A 578 34.72 -2.57 13.27
CA GLU A 578 34.33 -2.49 14.69
C GLU A 578 34.55 -3.85 15.41
N PRO A 579 35.70 -4.05 16.10
CA PRO A 579 36.02 -5.33 16.75
C PRO A 579 34.99 -5.78 17.79
N ALA A 580 34.39 -4.84 18.52
CA ALA A 580 33.34 -5.13 19.50
C ALA A 580 32.11 -5.81 18.88
N PHE A 581 31.79 -5.50 17.62
CA PHE A 581 30.68 -6.09 16.90
C PHE A 581 30.95 -7.55 16.53
N VAL A 582 32.19 -7.94 16.24
CA VAL A 582 32.57 -9.32 15.91
C VAL A 582 32.22 -10.27 17.06
N LYS A 583 32.50 -9.86 18.29
CA LYS A 583 32.18 -10.63 19.51
C LYS A 583 30.66 -10.78 19.70
N ALA A 584 29.89 -9.74 19.39
CA ALA A 584 28.43 -9.78 19.44
C ALA A 584 27.83 -10.71 18.38
N VAL A 585 28.34 -10.63 17.14
CA VAL A 585 27.95 -11.53 16.04
C VAL A 585 28.26 -12.98 16.40
N GLY A 586 29.45 -13.29 16.95
CA GLY A 586 29.84 -14.65 17.31
C GLY A 586 28.88 -15.31 18.31
N ARG A 587 28.50 -14.60 19.38
CA ARG A 587 27.55 -15.13 20.39
C ARG A 587 26.18 -15.40 19.79
N TYR A 588 25.66 -14.47 18.99
CA TYR A 588 24.34 -14.61 18.38
C TYR A 588 24.33 -15.67 17.28
N ALA A 589 25.43 -15.77 16.51
CA ALA A 589 25.60 -16.77 15.47
C ALA A 589 25.59 -18.20 16.02
N ALA A 590 26.14 -18.44 17.21
CA ALA A 590 26.14 -19.76 17.83
C ALA A 590 24.70 -20.28 18.06
N THR A 591 23.83 -19.47 18.66
CA THR A 591 22.41 -19.84 18.86
C THR A 591 21.65 -19.94 17.54
N ALA A 592 21.89 -19.02 16.61
CA ALA A 592 21.23 -19.03 15.31
C ALA A 592 21.64 -20.23 14.43
N THR A 593 22.84 -20.78 14.63
CA THR A 593 23.31 -22.01 13.95
C THR A 593 22.39 -23.20 14.23
N LEU A 594 21.78 -23.27 15.42
CA LEU A 594 20.82 -24.33 15.75
C LEU A 594 19.56 -24.28 14.86
N THR A 595 19.17 -23.10 14.40
CA THR A 595 18.03 -22.94 13.47
C THR A 595 18.38 -23.47 12.08
N LEU A 596 19.61 -23.23 11.61
CA LEU A 596 20.12 -23.82 10.37
C LEU A 596 20.18 -25.34 10.47
N LEU A 597 20.68 -25.87 11.59
CA LEU A 597 20.77 -27.31 11.82
C LEU A 597 19.38 -27.97 11.78
N SER A 598 18.40 -27.39 12.47
CA SER A 598 17.00 -27.85 12.41
C SER A 598 16.49 -27.88 10.96
N THR A 599 16.73 -26.82 10.18
CA THR A 599 16.31 -26.76 8.77
C THR A 599 16.97 -27.85 7.92
N ALA A 600 18.27 -28.07 8.10
CA ALA A 600 18.99 -29.13 7.39
C ALA A 600 18.43 -30.53 7.74
N CYS A 601 18.10 -30.76 9.01
CA CYS A 601 17.46 -31.99 9.47
C CYS A 601 16.03 -32.21 8.95
N VAL A 602 15.39 -31.19 8.39
CA VAL A 602 14.11 -31.35 7.66
C VAL A 602 14.36 -31.70 6.19
N LEU A 603 15.32 -31.02 5.55
CA LEU A 603 15.52 -31.11 4.10
C LEU A 603 16.34 -32.34 3.66
N ALA A 604 17.27 -32.81 4.49
CA ALA A 604 18.31 -33.73 4.04
C ALA A 604 18.10 -35.23 4.36
N PRO A 605 17.60 -35.64 5.54
CA PRO A 605 17.71 -37.04 5.98
C PRO A 605 17.11 -38.04 5.00
N ALA A 606 15.87 -37.84 4.59
CA ALA A 606 15.17 -38.76 3.69
C ALA A 606 15.96 -39.04 2.40
N ARG A 607 16.52 -37.99 1.78
CA ARG A 607 17.31 -38.11 0.55
C ARG A 607 18.61 -38.88 0.77
N LEU A 608 19.30 -38.64 1.90
CA LEU A 608 20.54 -39.34 2.24
C LEU A 608 20.30 -40.82 2.56
N PHE A 609 19.26 -41.13 3.35
CA PHE A 609 18.93 -42.51 3.72
C PHE A 609 18.36 -43.30 2.54
N LEU A 610 17.48 -42.71 1.72
CA LEU A 610 16.98 -43.37 0.51
C LEU A 610 18.11 -43.69 -0.47
N ASN A 611 19.08 -42.78 -0.65
CA ASN A 611 20.23 -43.05 -1.52
C ASN A 611 21.03 -44.28 -1.07
N ARG A 612 21.22 -44.45 0.24
CA ARG A 612 21.96 -45.60 0.79
C ARG A 612 21.26 -46.94 0.60
N HIS A 613 19.92 -46.96 0.61
CA HIS A 613 19.15 -48.20 0.63
C HIS A 613 18.56 -48.57 -0.73
N ALA A 614 18.19 -47.58 -1.55
CA ALA A 614 17.45 -47.80 -2.79
C ALA A 614 17.97 -46.98 -4.00
N GLY A 615 19.02 -46.16 -3.79
CA GLY A 615 19.69 -45.44 -4.87
C GLY A 615 19.00 -44.15 -5.32
N ALA A 616 19.57 -43.51 -6.34
CA ALA A 616 19.19 -42.16 -6.76
C ALA A 616 17.77 -42.08 -7.37
N GLY A 617 17.26 -43.14 -7.98
CA GLY A 617 15.90 -43.15 -8.54
C GLY A 617 14.80 -42.90 -7.50
N GLU A 618 14.88 -43.59 -6.36
CA GLU A 618 13.97 -43.41 -5.22
C GLU A 618 14.11 -42.03 -4.57
N VAL A 619 15.34 -41.49 -4.52
CA VAL A 619 15.57 -40.10 -4.10
C VAL A 619 14.86 -39.12 -5.03
N GLY A 620 14.84 -39.42 -6.33
CA GLY A 620 14.12 -38.64 -7.34
C GLY A 620 12.60 -38.68 -7.14
N LEU A 621 12.04 -39.86 -6.88
CA LEU A 621 10.62 -40.03 -6.56
C LEU A 621 10.26 -39.25 -5.29
N PHE A 622 10.95 -39.49 -4.18
CA PHE A 622 10.76 -38.73 -2.94
C PHE A 622 10.82 -37.23 -3.18
N SER A 623 11.83 -36.78 -3.92
CA SER A 623 12.04 -35.35 -4.17
C SER A 623 10.92 -34.74 -5.02
N ALA A 624 10.29 -35.50 -5.92
CA ALA A 624 9.15 -35.02 -6.68
C ALA A 624 7.93 -34.76 -5.78
N TYR A 625 7.58 -35.72 -4.91
CA TYR A 625 6.51 -35.55 -3.93
C TYR A 625 6.83 -34.41 -2.95
N PHE A 626 8.07 -34.35 -2.46
CA PHE A 626 8.53 -33.29 -1.54
C PHE A 626 8.42 -31.90 -2.17
N THR A 627 8.88 -31.74 -3.42
CA THR A 627 8.82 -30.47 -4.15
C THR A 627 7.38 -30.05 -4.42
N ALA A 628 6.50 -30.98 -4.78
CA ALA A 628 5.09 -30.69 -5.05
C ALA A 628 4.28 -30.31 -3.80
N THR A 629 4.74 -30.68 -2.60
CA THR A 629 3.98 -30.53 -1.34
C THR A 629 4.74 -29.75 -0.27
N ILE A 630 5.67 -30.41 0.43
CA ILE A 630 6.37 -29.88 1.61
C ILE A 630 7.14 -28.61 1.27
N GLN A 631 7.76 -28.51 0.10
CA GLN A 631 8.46 -27.30 -0.31
C GLN A 631 7.51 -26.10 -0.50
N VAL A 632 6.29 -26.37 -0.99
CA VAL A 632 5.23 -25.36 -1.07
C VAL A 632 4.79 -24.96 0.34
N ALA A 633 4.62 -25.92 1.25
CA ALA A 633 4.32 -25.65 2.66
C ALA A 633 5.40 -24.80 3.35
N LEU A 634 6.68 -25.08 3.09
CA LEU A 634 7.80 -24.28 3.59
C LEU A 634 7.80 -22.85 3.04
N ALA A 635 7.39 -22.65 1.78
CA ALA A 635 7.20 -21.31 1.22
C ALA A 635 6.06 -20.56 1.92
N PHE A 636 4.92 -21.21 2.16
CA PHE A 636 3.82 -20.64 2.96
C PHE A 636 4.25 -20.34 4.39
N HIS A 637 4.97 -21.25 5.05
CA HIS A 637 5.49 -21.03 6.39
C HIS A 637 6.37 -19.79 6.47
N TYR A 638 7.28 -19.60 5.51
CA TYR A 638 8.12 -18.40 5.44
C TYR A 638 7.28 -17.12 5.28
N MET A 639 6.26 -17.15 4.41
CA MET A 639 5.33 -16.03 4.24
C MET A 639 4.54 -15.74 5.53
N LEU A 640 4.08 -16.79 6.22
CA LEU A 640 3.40 -16.66 7.50
C LEU A 640 4.33 -16.06 8.56
N GLN A 641 5.59 -16.49 8.66
CA GLN A 641 6.55 -15.88 9.60
C GLN A 641 6.74 -14.39 9.33
N ALA A 642 6.85 -13.97 8.07
CA ALA A 642 7.03 -12.56 7.72
C ALA A 642 5.84 -11.67 8.14
N VAL A 643 4.62 -12.23 8.23
CA VAL A 643 3.39 -11.51 8.58
C VAL A 643 3.02 -11.67 10.05
N LEU A 644 3.06 -12.90 10.57
CA LEU A 644 2.65 -13.24 11.93
C LEU A 644 3.63 -12.68 12.97
N VAL A 645 4.94 -12.75 12.72
CA VAL A 645 5.93 -12.32 13.72
C VAL A 645 5.76 -10.82 14.06
N PRO A 646 5.58 -9.91 13.09
CA PRO A 646 5.30 -8.51 13.43
C PRO A 646 3.88 -8.23 13.93
N MET A 647 2.87 -8.99 13.51
CA MET A 647 1.49 -8.82 14.01
C MET A 647 1.35 -9.30 15.47
N ALA A 648 2.10 -10.34 15.83
CA ALA A 648 2.10 -10.95 17.16
C ALA A 648 3.19 -10.35 18.07
N SER A 649 3.73 -9.17 17.78
CA SER A 649 4.78 -8.55 18.63
C SER A 649 4.22 -7.79 19.84
N GLY A 650 2.89 -7.63 19.95
CA GLY A 650 2.22 -6.97 21.08
C GLY A 650 1.29 -7.94 21.82
N ALA A 651 1.05 -7.69 23.11
CA ALA A 651 0.25 -8.57 23.97
C ALA A 651 -1.16 -8.84 23.43
N ASP A 652 -1.83 -7.82 22.87
CA ASP A 652 -3.16 -7.97 22.29
C ASP A 652 -3.14 -8.78 20.99
N GLY A 653 -2.17 -8.53 20.11
CA GLY A 653 -1.98 -9.28 18.87
C GLY A 653 -1.61 -10.75 19.11
N GLN A 654 -0.80 -11.03 20.14
CA GLN A 654 -0.53 -12.41 20.60
C GLN A 654 -1.81 -13.12 21.03
N ARG A 655 -2.62 -12.49 21.89
CA ARG A 655 -3.86 -13.09 22.39
C ARG A 655 -4.85 -13.40 21.27
N GLU A 656 -5.05 -12.43 20.37
CA GLU A 656 -5.95 -12.56 19.22
C GLU A 656 -5.49 -13.69 18.26
N LEU A 657 -4.22 -13.68 17.86
CA LEU A 657 -3.68 -14.68 16.94
C LEU A 657 -3.63 -16.08 17.53
N TRP A 658 -3.35 -16.23 18.83
CA TRP A 658 -3.47 -17.53 19.51
C TRP A 658 -4.92 -18.02 19.59
N ALA A 659 -5.89 -17.12 19.75
CA ALA A 659 -7.31 -17.48 19.72
C ALA A 659 -7.73 -17.97 18.32
N ILE A 660 -7.32 -17.27 17.26
CA ILE A 660 -7.56 -17.67 15.87
C ILE A 660 -6.88 -19.01 15.59
N PHE A 661 -5.60 -19.15 15.95
CA PHE A 661 -4.83 -20.37 15.73
C PHE A 661 -5.51 -21.57 16.40
N ARG A 662 -5.91 -21.48 17.67
CA ARG A 662 -6.60 -22.58 18.36
C ARG A 662 -7.97 -22.89 17.78
N ARG A 663 -8.74 -21.86 17.40
CA ARG A 663 -10.08 -22.03 16.81
C ARG A 663 -10.03 -22.74 15.45
N TRP A 664 -9.02 -22.43 14.65
CA TRP A 664 -8.93 -22.88 13.27
C TRP A 664 -7.85 -23.94 13.01
N ALA A 665 -7.02 -24.33 13.98
CA ALA A 665 -5.92 -25.28 13.76
C ALA A 665 -6.39 -26.60 13.14
N ALA A 666 -7.44 -27.22 13.67
CA ALA A 666 -7.94 -28.50 13.16
C ALA A 666 -8.52 -28.36 11.74
N ALA A 667 -9.45 -27.43 11.54
CA ALA A 667 -10.08 -27.17 10.25
C ALA A 667 -9.06 -26.70 9.19
N GLY A 668 -8.12 -25.84 9.58
CA GLY A 668 -7.03 -25.36 8.73
C GLY A 668 -6.06 -26.47 8.34
N THR A 669 -5.80 -27.43 9.22
CA THR A 669 -4.96 -28.60 8.91
C THR A 669 -5.65 -29.54 7.93
N ALA A 670 -6.96 -29.78 8.10
CA ALA A 670 -7.74 -30.55 7.13
C ALA A 670 -7.79 -29.87 5.75
N ALA A 671 -8.01 -28.55 5.73
CA ALA A 671 -7.97 -27.77 4.49
C ALA A 671 -6.59 -27.79 3.83
N ALA A 672 -5.51 -27.66 4.62
CA ALA A 672 -4.14 -27.77 4.14
C ALA A 672 -3.85 -29.17 3.57
N TRP A 673 -4.35 -30.23 4.19
CA TRP A 673 -4.22 -31.60 3.69
C TRP A 673 -4.87 -31.76 2.32
N LEU A 674 -6.10 -31.28 2.14
CA LEU A 674 -6.78 -31.31 0.83
C LEU A 674 -6.04 -30.48 -0.22
N PHE A 675 -5.59 -29.28 0.14
CA PHE A 675 -4.83 -28.40 -0.75
C PHE A 675 -3.51 -29.05 -1.20
N PHE A 676 -2.72 -29.59 -0.27
CA PHE A 676 -1.45 -30.24 -0.60
C PHE A 676 -1.67 -31.58 -1.32
N GLY A 677 -2.80 -32.27 -1.10
CA GLY A 677 -3.20 -33.42 -1.89
C GLY A 677 -3.40 -33.04 -3.36
N ALA A 678 -4.17 -31.97 -3.63
CA ALA A 678 -4.33 -31.43 -4.97
C ALA A 678 -3.00 -30.96 -5.58
N ALA A 679 -2.14 -30.31 -4.78
CA ALA A 679 -0.81 -29.89 -5.21
C ALA A 679 0.11 -31.07 -5.57
N ALA A 680 0.06 -32.18 -4.82
CA ALA A 680 0.79 -33.40 -5.12
C ALA A 680 0.38 -33.97 -6.49
N LEU A 681 -0.93 -34.10 -6.72
CA LEU A 681 -1.48 -34.62 -7.98
C LEU A 681 -1.09 -33.72 -9.16
N ALA A 682 -1.25 -32.41 -9.02
CA ALA A 682 -0.88 -31.45 -10.06
C ALA A 682 0.64 -31.43 -10.32
N GLY A 683 1.46 -31.44 -9.27
CA GLY A 683 2.91 -31.46 -9.38
C GLY A 683 3.42 -32.71 -10.08
N LEU A 684 2.94 -33.90 -9.69
CA LEU A 684 3.31 -35.16 -10.34
C LEU A 684 2.86 -35.26 -11.79
N ALA A 685 1.68 -34.70 -12.11
CA ALA A 685 1.23 -34.58 -13.50
C ALA A 685 2.22 -33.74 -14.34
N LEU A 686 2.79 -32.68 -13.77
CA LEU A 686 3.82 -31.85 -14.42
C LEU A 686 5.16 -32.58 -14.57
N PHE A 687 5.61 -33.34 -13.56
CA PHE A 687 6.80 -34.20 -13.66
C PHE A 687 6.66 -35.26 -14.77
N GLY A 688 5.45 -35.75 -15.03
CA GLY A 688 5.12 -36.63 -16.16
C GLY A 688 5.25 -38.13 -15.86
N ARG A 689 4.98 -38.95 -16.88
CA ARG A 689 4.76 -40.41 -16.75
C ARG A 689 5.95 -41.23 -16.20
N ARG A 690 7.15 -40.66 -16.16
CA ARG A 690 8.34 -41.31 -15.57
C ARG A 690 8.30 -41.36 -14.05
N TYR A 691 7.41 -40.60 -13.42
CA TYR A 691 7.21 -40.59 -11.97
C TYR A 691 5.94 -41.36 -11.64
N ARG A 692 6.07 -42.35 -10.76
CA ARG A 692 4.94 -43.17 -10.32
C ARG A 692 3.98 -42.33 -9.48
N LEU A 693 2.71 -42.27 -9.90
CA LEU A 693 1.64 -41.69 -9.11
C LEU A 693 1.06 -42.75 -8.19
N ASP A 694 1.19 -42.54 -6.88
CA ASP A 694 0.62 -43.37 -5.83
C ASP A 694 -0.22 -42.48 -4.92
N LEU A 695 -1.53 -42.76 -4.85
CA LEU A 695 -2.48 -41.93 -4.10
C LEU A 695 -2.21 -42.00 -2.59
N GLY A 696 -1.72 -43.14 -2.09
CA GLY A 696 -1.32 -43.28 -0.68
C GLY A 696 -0.11 -42.40 -0.36
N TRP A 697 0.86 -42.35 -1.27
CA TRP A 697 2.04 -41.49 -1.09
C TRP A 697 1.63 -40.01 -1.17
N ALA A 698 0.80 -39.64 -2.14
CA ALA A 698 0.30 -38.27 -2.27
C ALA A 698 -0.43 -37.81 -0.99
N ALA A 699 -1.28 -38.67 -0.42
CA ALA A 699 -1.98 -38.41 0.84
C ALA A 699 -1.01 -38.28 2.04
N ALA A 700 0.00 -39.13 2.13
CA ALA A 700 1.01 -39.07 3.19
C ALA A 700 1.86 -37.79 3.11
N PHE A 701 2.33 -37.42 1.93
CA PHE A 701 3.08 -36.18 1.72
C PHE A 701 2.24 -34.93 1.94
N ALA A 702 0.97 -34.95 1.56
CA ALA A 702 0.02 -33.90 1.90
C ALA A 702 -0.17 -33.77 3.42
N GLY A 703 -0.21 -34.90 4.13
CA GLY A 703 -0.21 -34.96 5.60
C GLY A 703 1.03 -34.29 6.18
N ALA A 704 2.21 -34.73 5.74
CA ALA A 704 3.48 -34.15 6.16
C ALA A 704 3.51 -32.62 5.91
N ALA A 705 3.09 -32.16 4.74
CA ALA A 705 3.04 -30.74 4.39
C ALA A 705 2.08 -29.94 5.30
N ALA A 706 0.91 -30.50 5.64
CA ALA A 706 -0.04 -29.87 6.56
C ALA A 706 0.55 -29.74 7.98
N PHE A 707 1.20 -30.79 8.49
CA PHE A 707 1.88 -30.76 9.80
C PHE A 707 3.07 -29.79 9.83
N VAL A 708 3.87 -29.74 8.76
CA VAL A 708 4.96 -28.75 8.60
C VAL A 708 4.40 -27.33 8.67
N LEU A 709 3.29 -27.04 7.99
CA LEU A 709 2.67 -25.73 7.98
C LEU A 709 2.10 -25.36 9.36
N LEU A 710 1.39 -26.29 10.00
CA LEU A 710 0.80 -26.09 11.33
C LEU A 710 1.88 -25.85 12.39
N HIS A 711 2.92 -26.70 12.42
CA HIS A 711 4.08 -26.52 13.28
C HIS A 711 4.77 -25.18 13.02
N GLY A 712 4.96 -24.83 11.74
CA GLY A 712 5.55 -23.57 11.35
C GLY A 712 4.78 -22.35 11.84
N ALA A 713 3.44 -22.40 11.81
CA ALA A 713 2.59 -21.35 12.36
C ALA A 713 2.71 -21.24 13.89
N ALA A 714 2.72 -22.37 14.61
CA ALA A 714 2.95 -22.38 16.07
C ALA A 714 4.33 -21.81 16.44
N SER A 715 5.38 -22.27 15.75
CA SER A 715 6.75 -21.77 15.90
C SER A 715 6.83 -20.25 15.68
N ALA A 716 6.15 -19.73 14.64
CA ALA A 716 6.11 -18.30 14.36
C ALA A 716 5.46 -17.49 15.49
N LEU A 717 4.39 -18.00 16.10
CA LEU A 717 3.72 -17.34 17.22
C LEU A 717 4.60 -17.28 18.48
N TYR A 718 5.34 -18.35 18.78
CA TYR A 718 6.31 -18.36 19.87
C TYR A 718 7.50 -17.43 19.62
N ALA A 719 8.05 -17.46 18.39
CA ALA A 719 9.16 -16.59 18.01
C ALA A 719 8.82 -15.09 18.10
N ALA A 720 7.54 -14.74 18.03
CA ALA A 720 7.06 -13.37 18.06
C ALA A 720 6.92 -12.75 19.46
N ARG A 721 7.05 -13.53 20.54
CA ARG A 721 6.91 -13.06 21.92
C ARG A 721 8.12 -12.21 22.35
N ASP A 722 9.13 -12.88 22.89
CA ASP A 722 10.34 -12.31 23.49
C ASP A 722 11.52 -13.28 23.29
N PHE A 723 12.67 -13.01 23.90
CA PHE A 723 13.85 -13.88 23.77
C PHE A 723 13.63 -15.27 24.39
N SER A 724 12.75 -15.41 25.39
CA SER A 724 12.36 -16.72 25.92
C SER A 724 11.49 -17.50 24.91
N GLY A 725 10.49 -16.84 24.31
CA GLY A 725 9.68 -17.41 23.23
C GLY A 725 10.48 -17.83 21.99
N LEU A 726 11.51 -17.07 21.61
CA LEU A 726 12.43 -17.47 20.53
C LEU A 726 13.16 -18.77 20.85
N ARG A 727 13.62 -18.96 22.09
CA ARG A 727 14.28 -20.21 22.52
C ARG A 727 13.33 -21.39 22.46
N VAL A 728 12.07 -21.21 22.88
CA VAL A 728 11.01 -22.23 22.74
C VAL A 728 10.78 -22.58 21.27
N SER A 729 10.69 -21.58 20.39
CA SER A 729 10.54 -21.80 18.95
C SER A 729 11.69 -22.65 18.38
N VAL A 730 12.94 -22.29 18.70
CA VAL A 730 14.13 -23.03 18.25
C VAL A 730 14.16 -24.45 18.81
N ALA A 731 13.82 -24.63 20.09
CA ALA A 731 13.75 -25.95 20.71
C ALA A 731 12.73 -26.87 20.02
N GLY A 732 11.50 -26.37 19.77
CA GLY A 732 10.49 -27.16 19.06
C GLY A 732 10.91 -27.53 17.64
N ALA A 733 11.54 -26.59 16.91
CA ALA A 733 12.08 -26.85 15.58
C ALA A 733 13.23 -27.89 15.61
N LEU A 734 14.07 -27.90 16.64
CA LEU A 734 15.09 -28.94 16.83
C LEU A 734 14.47 -30.29 17.16
N THR A 735 13.44 -30.33 18.02
CA THR A 735 12.72 -31.56 18.35
C THR A 735 12.13 -32.20 17.10
N ALA A 736 11.47 -31.40 16.25
CA ALA A 736 11.01 -31.88 14.95
C ALA A 736 12.19 -32.33 14.08
N GLY A 737 13.17 -31.47 13.81
CA GLY A 737 14.31 -31.78 12.94
C GLY A 737 15.06 -33.06 13.34
N LEU A 738 15.49 -33.18 14.59
CA LEU A 738 16.21 -34.36 15.09
C LEU A 738 15.32 -35.61 15.11
N GLY A 739 14.04 -35.45 15.48
CA GLY A 739 13.05 -36.52 15.38
C GLY A 739 12.92 -37.04 13.94
N ASN A 740 12.96 -36.15 12.94
CA ASN A 740 12.93 -36.54 11.53
C ASN A 740 14.16 -37.36 11.15
N VAL A 741 15.36 -36.99 11.62
CA VAL A 741 16.58 -37.78 11.36
C VAL A 741 16.44 -39.20 11.93
N ALA A 742 16.06 -39.31 13.21
CA ALA A 742 15.95 -40.60 13.90
C ALA A 742 14.87 -41.50 13.30
N LEU A 743 13.69 -40.94 13.02
CA LEU A 743 12.58 -41.68 12.42
C LEU A 743 12.88 -42.07 10.97
N THR A 744 13.52 -41.19 10.19
CA THR A 744 13.94 -41.52 8.83
C THR A 744 14.93 -42.69 8.83
N ALA A 745 15.91 -42.67 9.75
CA ALA A 745 16.90 -43.75 9.87
C ALA A 745 16.26 -45.12 10.16
N ARG A 746 15.12 -45.13 10.86
CA ARG A 746 14.39 -46.35 11.20
C ARG A 746 13.36 -46.77 10.15
N LEU A 747 12.59 -45.82 9.60
CA LEU A 747 11.44 -46.11 8.73
C LEU A 747 11.81 -46.24 7.25
N VAL A 748 12.83 -45.54 6.77
CA VAL A 748 13.21 -45.61 5.35
C VAL A 748 13.75 -46.98 4.93
N PRO A 749 14.58 -47.69 5.72
CA PRO A 749 15.05 -49.02 5.34
C PRO A 749 13.92 -50.03 5.12
N GLU A 750 12.84 -49.91 5.90
CA GLU A 750 11.71 -50.86 5.89
C GLU A 750 10.61 -50.45 4.91
N TYR A 751 10.30 -49.15 4.83
CA TYR A 751 9.13 -48.65 4.09
C TYR A 751 9.48 -47.72 2.92
N GLY A 752 10.76 -47.46 2.64
CA GLY A 752 11.19 -46.61 1.52
C GLY A 752 10.62 -45.19 1.57
N VAL A 753 10.11 -44.71 0.43
CA VAL A 753 9.57 -43.34 0.26
C VAL A 753 8.38 -43.04 1.19
N PRO A 754 7.38 -43.94 1.37
CA PRO A 754 6.35 -43.80 2.40
C PRO A 754 6.91 -43.64 3.82
N GLY A 755 7.95 -44.40 4.16
CA GLY A 755 8.62 -44.31 5.46
C GLY A 755 9.18 -42.91 5.73
N ALA A 756 9.72 -42.26 4.70
CA ALA A 756 10.20 -40.88 4.79
C ALA A 756 9.07 -39.86 5.01
N ALA A 757 7.91 -40.04 4.37
CA ALA A 757 6.75 -39.18 4.59
C ALA A 757 6.18 -39.35 6.01
N LEU A 758 6.09 -40.60 6.49
CA LEU A 758 5.64 -40.91 7.85
C LEU A 758 6.60 -40.35 8.91
N ALA A 759 7.92 -40.45 8.68
CA ALA A 759 8.92 -39.85 9.56
C ALA A 759 8.70 -38.35 9.76
N LEU A 760 8.39 -37.62 8.68
CA LEU A 760 8.06 -36.19 8.76
C LEU A 760 6.77 -35.92 9.52
N ILE A 761 5.69 -36.68 9.28
CA ILE A 761 4.42 -36.52 10.02
C ILE A 761 4.66 -36.66 11.52
N LEU A 762 5.27 -37.77 11.93
CA LEU A 762 5.51 -38.10 13.34
C LEU A 762 6.46 -37.09 14.02
N SER A 763 7.51 -36.68 13.31
CA SER A 763 8.47 -35.67 13.75
C SER A 763 7.79 -34.32 14.05
N PHE A 764 7.02 -33.80 13.09
CA PHE A 764 6.38 -32.50 13.23
C PHE A 764 5.20 -32.54 14.19
N ALA A 765 4.50 -33.68 14.32
CA ALA A 765 3.55 -33.93 15.38
C ALA A 765 4.23 -33.89 16.77
N GLY A 766 5.39 -34.51 16.92
CA GLY A 766 6.20 -34.45 18.14
C GLY A 766 6.61 -33.02 18.51
N GLY A 767 7.00 -32.20 17.53
CA GLY A 767 7.28 -30.77 17.73
C GLY A 767 6.05 -29.97 18.18
N LEU A 768 4.86 -30.29 17.67
CA LEU A 768 3.60 -29.68 18.12
C LEU A 768 3.22 -30.11 19.55
N VAL A 769 3.45 -31.37 19.90
CA VAL A 769 3.28 -31.86 21.28
C VAL A 769 4.21 -31.10 22.23
N PHE A 770 5.47 -30.88 21.84
CA PHE A 770 6.40 -30.05 22.60
C PHE A 770 5.83 -28.67 22.88
N TYR A 771 5.32 -27.96 21.86
CA TYR A 771 4.68 -26.65 22.05
C TYR A 771 3.45 -26.73 22.97
N GLY A 772 2.64 -27.78 22.86
CA GLY A 772 1.49 -28.02 23.74
C GLY A 772 1.89 -28.20 25.21
N LEU A 773 2.95 -28.96 25.48
CA LEU A 773 3.48 -29.17 26.83
C LEU A 773 4.02 -27.87 27.45
N ILE A 774 4.74 -27.07 26.67
CA ILE A 774 5.21 -25.75 27.12
C ILE A 774 4.02 -24.84 27.46
N ALA A 775 2.98 -24.81 26.62
CA ALA A 775 1.78 -24.03 26.89
C ALA A 775 1.03 -24.46 28.16
N LEU A 776 1.06 -25.75 28.51
CA LEU A 776 0.48 -26.28 29.75
C LEU A 776 1.32 -25.91 30.98
N TRP A 777 2.65 -25.93 30.84
CA TRP A 777 3.58 -25.54 31.90
C TRP A 777 3.46 -24.03 32.21
N GLU A 778 3.45 -23.17 31.19
CA GLU A 778 3.27 -21.72 31.33
C GLU A 778 1.93 -21.34 32.01
N ARG A 779 0.90 -22.19 31.93
CA ARG A 779 -0.41 -22.00 32.59
C ARG A 779 -0.44 -22.44 34.05
N ARG A 780 0.52 -23.24 34.51
CA ARG A 780 0.63 -23.66 35.91
C ARG A 780 1.39 -22.65 36.76
N ASP A 781 2.28 -21.88 36.13
CA ASP A 781 3.12 -20.87 36.79
C ASP A 781 2.51 -19.45 36.75
N ALA A 782 1.37 -19.26 36.07
CA ALA A 782 0.60 -18.01 35.96
C ALA A 782 -0.74 -18.11 36.69
#